data_AF-A0A177Q8L0-F1
#
_entry.id   AF-A0A177Q8L0-F1
#
_cell.length_a   1.000
_cell.length_b   1.000
_cell.length_c   1.000
_cell.angle_alpha   90.00
_cell.angle_beta   90.00
_cell.angle_gamma   90.00
#
_symmetry.space_group_name_H-M   'P 1'
#
loop_
_entity.id
_entity.type
_entity.pdbx_description
1 polymer ?
#
loop_
_entity_poly.entity_id
_entity_poly.type
_entity_poly.pdbx_seq_one_letter_code
_entity_poly.pdbx_strand_id
1 'polypeptide(L)'
;MLDGHLAVFSEHLQIALGTVFGLLVLYGTKAGLLTWKENLRGVVGTVVALVLAIGCLLAPEPSVRLLAPVLILLSRVSLRGTQVSRIEWAVLLGCTLFAFGGILLGIVPRVWLTLNHLAGASTERITGMLGGNMRFGMSAIPLGTAVLITMIHLSIFPKGWKQLRLVLPIQFLVLITSIITMGLLTEDGTLTVDMAWIVCLTMSGVGTLVLLLNGWWSLTQLETQEEPTAKSGLVLGGVAVLLVVALVGTSVPFPSDPRPGEIMMVTAPADFDPVGAYRAIPPQPQPLHEVGLFGELPQVIQKLGYPVRVQIGMPTAEQLIDVRVVILFAPSATWATQQSSLIALQQFVIDGGSLLVFAEHTNYQMSGSMLTHLLAPFGIAVNFDTTNGGVGEDLRGVRLWRSEIREALRDLAAFPYNRGASLTLSGDAHPILVGRFWQGDTGNFFAEDQAFLGDFRLSPGDSFGDVILAAEWQGAAGGRVMVFGDTTPFANTALGYTSPLLIPLIQALSLPGTSPSWVRGGIAGLVVAVGLAFMRRYKPTVRVSILLVLVAGLCILLGFSETRRPSRIPETVPTLIVATNVLNQLDLNVYGDRSPTALMVEGLREGLVPAAMSLEDVGPEPPQVLLLSSPRRALSSREVAHLFRWVEEGTTVIVAADGNIPSARVVIHQLGLTFGSVPLGAITVDLPGGVVLQFHSAWPLILTDGWTALIENRQLPVVVQRRLGKGRLIVIGDEGLSLNIGLATEWVVVPSNLAWWRTLLRREADVRP
;
A
#
# COMPACT_ATOMS: atom_id res chain seq x y z
N MET A 1 8.67 -14.87 -3.88
CA MET A 1 8.25 -14.50 -2.49
C MET A 1 9.35 -13.78 -1.71
N LEU A 2 10.64 -14.14 -1.84
CA LEU A 2 11.73 -13.46 -1.11
C LEU A 2 12.02 -12.02 -1.59
N ASP A 3 11.78 -11.70 -2.86
CA ASP A 3 12.30 -10.46 -3.48
C ASP A 3 11.58 -9.18 -3.04
N GLY A 4 10.24 -9.22 -2.88
CA GLY A 4 9.46 -8.08 -2.40
C GLY A 4 9.70 -7.74 -0.93
N HIS A 5 9.92 -8.76 -0.10
CA HIS A 5 10.31 -8.54 1.28
C HIS A 5 11.70 -7.92 1.35
N LEU A 6 12.67 -8.37 0.53
CA LEU A 6 14.03 -7.83 0.51
C LEU A 6 14.09 -6.34 0.17
N ALA A 7 13.22 -5.81 -0.69
CA ALA A 7 13.20 -4.38 -1.04
C ALA A 7 12.84 -3.47 0.15
N VAL A 8 11.74 -3.77 0.86
CA VAL A 8 11.34 -3.06 2.09
C VAL A 8 12.33 -3.37 3.22
N PHE A 9 12.82 -4.61 3.28
CA PHE A 9 13.86 -5.00 4.21
C PHE A 9 15.16 -4.23 3.93
N SER A 10 15.48 -3.83 2.70
CA SER A 10 16.78 -3.22 2.36
C SER A 10 16.98 -1.85 3.01
N GLU A 11 15.96 -0.97 3.06
CA GLU A 11 16.09 0.33 3.72
C GLU A 11 16.15 0.16 5.25
N HIS A 12 15.28 -0.70 5.79
CA HIS A 12 15.24 -1.03 7.21
C HIS A 12 16.52 -1.75 7.67
N LEU A 13 17.07 -2.60 6.83
CA LEU A 13 18.33 -3.32 7.03
C LEU A 13 19.51 -2.38 6.84
N GLN A 14 19.51 -1.46 5.89
CA GLN A 14 20.55 -0.42 5.78
C GLN A 14 20.55 0.47 7.02
N ILE A 15 19.37 0.86 7.51
CA ILE A 15 19.22 1.59 8.78
C ILE A 15 19.75 0.77 9.95
N ALA A 16 19.35 -0.50 10.05
CA ALA A 16 19.77 -1.40 11.12
C ALA A 16 21.27 -1.71 11.06
N LEU A 17 21.83 -2.02 9.90
CA LEU A 17 23.25 -2.30 9.68
C LEU A 17 24.11 -1.06 9.92
N GLY A 18 23.68 0.11 9.44
CA GLY A 18 24.36 1.38 9.74
C GLY A 18 24.41 1.66 11.24
N THR A 19 23.31 1.36 11.94
CA THR A 19 23.22 1.49 13.41
C THR A 19 24.11 0.47 14.12
N VAL A 20 23.99 -0.83 13.79
CA VAL A 20 24.80 -1.93 14.36
C VAL A 20 26.29 -1.69 14.14
N PHE A 21 26.68 -1.27 12.94
CA PHE A 21 28.08 -1.02 12.64
C PHE A 21 28.62 0.20 13.39
N GLY A 22 27.88 1.32 13.43
CA GLY A 22 28.27 2.49 14.23
C GLY A 22 28.57 2.13 15.69
N LEU A 23 27.91 1.09 16.19
CA LEU A 23 28.09 0.56 17.55
C LEU A 23 29.24 -0.42 17.66
N LEU A 24 29.46 -1.28 16.68
CA LEU A 24 30.65 -2.13 16.61
C LEU A 24 31.93 -1.28 16.56
N VAL A 25 31.90 -0.14 15.87
CA VAL A 25 33.00 0.84 15.89
C VAL A 25 33.17 1.43 17.29
N LEU A 26 32.08 1.85 17.94
CA LEU A 26 32.09 2.39 19.30
C LEU A 26 32.71 1.41 20.31
N TYR A 27 32.23 0.16 20.33
CA TYR A 27 32.65 -0.86 21.29
C TYR A 27 33.96 -1.57 20.92
N GLY A 28 34.35 -1.55 19.65
CA GLY A 28 35.64 -2.08 19.17
C GLY A 28 36.84 -1.19 19.47
N THR A 29 36.62 0.08 19.89
CA THR A 29 37.72 0.94 20.33
C THR A 29 38.32 0.49 21.66
N LYS A 30 39.60 0.81 21.88
CA LYS A 30 40.35 0.49 23.11
C LYS A 30 39.65 1.00 24.38
N ALA A 31 38.94 2.12 24.29
CA ALA A 31 38.11 2.69 25.36
C ALA A 31 36.83 1.88 25.64
N GLY A 32 36.19 1.34 24.60
CA GLY A 32 35.04 0.43 24.71
C GLY A 32 35.40 -0.90 25.39
N LEU A 33 36.58 -1.45 25.08
CA LEU A 33 37.10 -2.67 25.72
C LEU A 33 37.45 -2.48 27.20
N LEU A 34 37.96 -1.31 27.59
CA LEU A 34 38.25 -0.96 28.98
C LEU A 34 36.96 -0.75 29.80
N THR A 35 35.96 -0.08 29.25
CA THR A 35 34.64 0.10 29.89
C THR A 35 33.83 -1.19 30.00
N TRP A 36 34.05 -2.16 29.10
CA TRP A 36 33.41 -3.49 29.14
C TRP A 36 33.71 -4.26 30.44
N LYS A 37 34.93 -4.16 30.95
CA LYS A 37 35.35 -4.83 32.19
C LYS A 37 34.80 -4.16 33.44
N GLU A 38 34.62 -2.85 33.43
CA GLU A 38 34.24 -2.08 34.62
C GLU A 38 32.74 -1.85 34.77
N ASN A 39 31.95 -1.96 33.68
CA ASN A 39 30.54 -1.58 33.73
C ASN A 39 29.61 -2.47 32.88
N LEU A 40 29.67 -3.79 33.10
CA LEU A 40 28.86 -4.80 32.41
C LEU A 40 27.34 -4.47 32.44
N ARG A 41 26.82 -3.95 33.56
CA ARG A 41 25.40 -3.57 33.67
C ARG A 41 25.02 -2.42 32.74
N GLY A 42 25.90 -1.42 32.59
CA GLY A 42 25.70 -0.31 31.66
C GLY A 42 25.71 -0.78 30.21
N VAL A 43 26.66 -1.66 29.86
CA VAL A 43 26.76 -2.27 28.53
C VAL A 43 25.51 -3.07 28.19
N VAL A 44 25.05 -3.94 29.09
CA VAL A 44 23.82 -4.73 28.90
C VAL A 44 22.61 -3.82 28.72
N GLY A 45 22.48 -2.77 29.53
CA GLY A 45 21.41 -1.77 29.39
C GLY A 45 21.40 -1.06 28.04
N THR A 46 22.58 -0.70 27.52
CA THR A 46 22.72 -0.08 26.20
C THR A 46 22.37 -1.06 25.10
N VAL A 47 22.90 -2.28 25.13
CA VAL A 47 22.59 -3.33 24.14
C VAL A 47 21.09 -3.61 24.09
N VAL A 48 20.43 -3.74 25.24
CA VAL A 48 18.97 -3.96 25.30
C VAL A 48 18.20 -2.78 24.73
N ALA A 49 18.48 -1.55 25.18
CA ALA A 49 17.81 -0.36 24.67
C ALA A 49 17.98 -0.21 23.15
N LEU A 50 19.09 -0.71 22.62
CA LEU A 50 19.44 -0.59 21.23
C LEU A 50 18.85 -1.71 20.37
N VAL A 51 18.81 -2.94 20.87
CA VAL A 51 18.02 -4.02 20.26
C VAL A 51 16.56 -3.61 20.19
N LEU A 52 16.03 -2.96 21.24
CA LEU A 52 14.70 -2.39 21.24
C LEU A 52 14.57 -1.24 20.22
N ALA A 53 15.57 -0.38 20.08
CA ALA A 53 15.57 0.68 19.07
C ALA A 53 15.62 0.14 17.63
N ILE A 54 16.43 -0.89 17.37
CA ILE A 54 16.46 -1.59 16.08
C ILE A 54 15.10 -2.25 15.84
N GLY A 55 14.56 -2.99 16.81
CA GLY A 55 13.23 -3.57 16.72
C GLY A 55 12.15 -2.51 16.43
N CYS A 56 12.29 -1.32 17.03
CA CYS A 56 11.41 -0.20 16.76
C CYS A 56 11.58 0.35 15.33
N LEU A 57 12.81 0.48 14.81
CA LEU A 57 13.08 0.93 13.43
C LEU A 57 12.59 -0.08 12.39
N LEU A 58 12.65 -1.37 12.71
CA LEU A 58 12.17 -2.48 11.88
C LEU A 58 10.65 -2.66 11.97
N ALA A 59 10.00 -2.06 12.98
CA ALA A 59 8.56 -2.21 13.16
C ALA A 59 7.80 -1.68 11.92
N PRO A 60 6.71 -2.33 11.49
CA PRO A 60 5.92 -1.88 10.35
C PRO A 60 5.21 -0.54 10.63
N GLU A 61 4.95 -0.25 11.90
CA GLU A 61 4.23 0.94 12.34
C GLU A 61 5.17 2.15 12.52
N PRO A 62 4.92 3.29 11.86
CA PRO A 62 5.71 4.50 12.03
C PRO A 62 5.75 5.03 13.48
N SER A 63 4.67 4.80 14.24
CA SER A 63 4.56 5.14 15.66
C SER A 63 5.59 4.40 16.52
N VAL A 64 5.81 3.12 16.24
CA VAL A 64 6.81 2.31 16.95
C VAL A 64 8.22 2.76 16.55
N ARG A 65 8.44 3.14 15.28
CA ARG A 65 9.74 3.70 14.83
C ARG A 65 10.12 4.98 15.57
N LEU A 66 9.15 5.80 15.94
CA LEU A 66 9.35 7.02 16.74
C LEU A 66 9.89 6.74 18.16
N LEU A 67 9.73 5.51 18.66
CA LEU A 67 10.33 5.10 19.93
C LEU A 67 11.82 4.82 19.82
N ALA A 68 12.35 4.52 18.63
CA ALA A 68 13.78 4.22 18.46
C ALA A 68 14.71 5.38 18.84
N PRO A 69 14.50 6.63 18.36
CA PRO A 69 15.22 7.81 18.86
C PRO A 69 15.20 7.94 20.38
N VAL A 70 14.03 7.68 20.99
CA VAL A 70 13.82 7.81 22.43
C VAL A 70 14.56 6.71 23.19
N LEU A 71 14.51 5.48 22.72
CA LEU A 71 15.23 4.33 23.31
C LEU A 71 16.74 4.49 23.18
N ILE A 72 17.22 5.01 22.05
CA ILE A 72 18.63 5.40 21.86
C ILE A 72 19.02 6.46 22.90
N LEU A 73 18.16 7.46 23.14
CA LEU A 73 18.42 8.48 24.16
C LEU A 73 18.34 7.94 25.60
N LEU A 74 17.40 7.02 25.87
CA LEU A 74 17.19 6.41 27.19
C LEU A 74 18.30 5.43 27.57
N SER A 75 18.94 4.78 26.58
CA SER A 75 20.14 3.95 26.80
C SER A 75 21.23 4.69 27.58
N ARG A 76 21.31 6.01 27.43
CA ARG A 76 22.23 6.90 28.15
C ARG A 76 21.83 7.13 29.62
N VAL A 77 20.54 7.13 29.93
CA VAL A 77 20.08 7.27 31.33
C VAL A 77 20.52 6.06 32.14
N SER A 78 20.59 4.89 31.50
CA SER A 78 21.10 3.63 32.04
C SER A 78 22.62 3.67 32.32
N LEU A 79 23.38 4.46 31.55
CA LEU A 79 24.84 4.65 31.69
C LEU A 79 25.24 5.69 32.74
N ARG A 80 24.36 6.00 33.70
CA ARG A 80 24.68 6.92 34.81
C ARG A 80 25.91 6.40 35.59
N GLY A 81 27.02 7.15 35.51
CA GLY A 81 28.25 6.89 36.27
C GLY A 81 29.51 6.78 35.41
N THR A 82 29.38 6.52 34.11
CA THR A 82 30.53 6.46 33.18
C THR A 82 30.75 7.79 32.48
N GLN A 83 32.00 8.24 32.39
CA GLN A 83 32.38 9.34 31.51
C GLN A 83 32.12 8.91 30.07
N VAL A 84 31.05 9.44 29.48
CA VAL A 84 30.71 9.22 28.06
C VAL A 84 31.58 10.16 27.24
N SER A 85 32.41 9.61 26.35
CA SER A 85 33.29 10.41 25.49
C SER A 85 32.47 11.36 24.59
N ARG A 86 33.06 12.50 24.17
CA ARG A 86 32.43 13.39 23.16
C ARG A 86 32.08 12.65 21.86
N ILE A 87 32.82 11.58 21.57
CA ILE A 87 32.61 10.67 20.44
C ILE A 87 31.28 9.93 20.56
N GLU A 88 31.05 9.27 21.70
CA GLU A 88 29.80 8.56 21.99
C GLU A 88 28.59 9.50 21.87
N TRP A 89 28.73 10.73 22.37
CA TRP A 89 27.73 11.79 22.23
C TRP A 89 27.28 12.00 20.79
N ALA A 90 28.27 12.03 19.92
CA ALA A 90 28.08 12.53 18.59
C ALA A 90 27.64 11.43 17.62
N VAL A 91 28.06 10.19 17.88
CA VAL A 91 27.50 9.00 17.24
C VAL A 91 26.03 8.80 17.65
N LEU A 92 25.70 8.88 18.94
CA LEU A 92 24.31 8.78 19.41
C LEU A 92 23.43 9.89 18.80
N LEU A 93 23.92 11.13 18.77
CA LEU A 93 23.23 12.24 18.11
C LEU A 93 23.04 11.97 16.62
N GLY A 94 24.09 11.51 15.93
CA GLY A 94 24.03 11.12 14.52
C GLY A 94 22.99 10.03 14.25
N CYS A 95 22.98 8.95 15.03
CA CYS A 95 21.98 7.87 14.93
C CYS A 95 20.57 8.35 15.28
N THR A 96 20.43 9.30 16.21
CA THR A 96 19.12 9.86 16.56
C THR A 96 18.59 10.75 15.44
N LEU A 97 19.44 11.64 14.89
CA LEU A 97 19.12 12.46 13.73
C LEU A 97 18.87 11.61 12.49
N PHE A 98 19.55 10.48 12.37
CA PHE A 98 19.29 9.49 11.33
C PHE A 98 17.89 8.93 11.42
N ALA A 99 17.58 8.30 12.56
CA ALA A 99 16.28 7.72 12.80
C ALA A 99 15.19 8.78 12.57
N PHE A 100 15.43 10.00 13.06
CA PHE A 100 14.51 11.10 12.87
C PHE A 100 14.37 11.54 11.40
N GLY A 101 15.46 11.65 10.66
CA GLY A 101 15.46 11.95 9.23
C GLY A 101 14.70 10.91 8.44
N GLY A 102 14.98 9.61 8.65
CA GLY A 102 14.24 8.52 8.01
C GLY A 102 12.75 8.54 8.34
N ILE A 103 12.39 8.89 9.58
CA ILE A 103 10.98 9.04 9.98
C ILE A 103 10.34 10.26 9.30
N LEU A 104 11.01 11.42 9.27
CA LEU A 104 10.51 12.59 8.54
C LEU A 104 10.28 12.29 7.07
N LEU A 105 11.21 11.57 6.44
CA LEU A 105 11.08 11.12 5.05
C LEU A 105 9.94 10.14 4.85
N GLY A 106 9.46 9.47 5.89
CA GLY A 106 8.31 8.57 5.82
C GLY A 106 6.98 9.16 6.28
N ILE A 107 7.00 10.30 6.97
CA ILE A 107 5.80 10.92 7.56
C ILE A 107 5.44 12.23 6.89
N VAL A 108 6.43 13.01 6.42
CA VAL A 108 6.24 14.35 5.87
C VAL A 108 6.39 14.31 4.35
N PRO A 109 5.28 14.23 3.60
CA PRO A 109 5.34 13.98 2.16
C PRO A 109 6.07 15.09 1.40
N ARG A 110 5.98 16.34 1.85
CA ARG A 110 6.68 17.48 1.23
C ARG A 110 8.20 17.35 1.28
N VAL A 111 8.76 16.85 2.39
CA VAL A 111 10.22 16.69 2.51
C VAL A 111 10.68 15.61 1.54
N TRP A 112 9.99 14.48 1.49
CA TRP A 112 10.26 13.43 0.53
C TRP A 112 10.09 13.90 -0.91
N LEU A 113 8.99 14.59 -1.24
CA LEU A 113 8.70 15.08 -2.58
C LEU A 113 9.78 16.06 -3.04
N THR A 114 10.22 16.97 -2.16
CA THR A 114 11.32 17.91 -2.46
C THR A 114 12.62 17.17 -2.77
N LEU A 115 12.95 16.15 -1.98
CA LEU A 115 14.15 15.36 -2.20
C LEU A 115 14.05 14.45 -3.43
N ASN A 116 12.85 13.94 -3.73
CA ASN A 116 12.60 13.17 -4.94
C ASN A 116 12.73 14.03 -6.20
N HIS A 117 12.18 15.25 -6.17
CA HIS A 117 12.37 16.24 -7.24
C HIS A 117 13.84 16.65 -7.39
N LEU A 118 14.54 16.87 -6.28
CA LEU A 118 15.97 17.17 -6.30
C LEU A 118 16.78 16.00 -6.89
N ALA A 119 16.46 14.77 -6.50
CA ALA A 119 17.06 13.55 -7.03
C ALA A 119 16.88 13.49 -8.56
N GLY A 120 15.62 13.52 -9.02
CA GLY A 120 15.28 13.44 -10.44
C GLY A 120 15.91 14.57 -11.26
N ALA A 121 15.83 15.82 -10.81
CA ALA A 121 16.42 16.96 -11.53
C ALA A 121 17.95 16.89 -11.58
N SER A 122 18.60 16.40 -10.51
CA SER A 122 20.06 16.25 -10.49
C SER A 122 20.51 15.14 -11.44
N THR A 123 19.79 14.02 -11.45
CA THR A 123 20.14 12.89 -12.31
C THR A 123 19.87 13.18 -13.77
N GLU A 124 18.74 13.80 -14.09
CA GLU A 124 18.39 14.21 -15.46
C GLU A 124 19.46 15.11 -16.06
N ARG A 125 19.96 16.05 -15.25
CA ARG A 125 21.06 16.93 -15.67
C ARG A 125 22.37 16.19 -15.87
N ILE A 126 22.70 15.22 -15.03
CA ILE A 126 23.95 14.44 -15.13
C ILE A 126 23.89 13.48 -16.31
N THR A 127 22.81 12.71 -16.45
CA THR A 127 22.63 11.81 -17.60
C THR A 127 22.55 12.63 -18.88
N GLY A 128 21.94 13.82 -18.86
CA GLY A 128 21.81 14.68 -20.04
C GLY A 128 23.16 15.13 -20.58
N MET A 129 24.18 15.24 -19.72
CA MET A 129 25.57 15.49 -20.15
C MET A 129 26.20 14.29 -20.85
N LEU A 130 25.67 13.07 -20.64
CA LEU A 130 26.12 11.84 -21.29
C LEU A 130 25.33 11.53 -22.58
N GLY A 131 24.20 12.19 -22.80
CA GLY A 131 23.31 11.96 -23.95
C GLY A 131 21.95 11.37 -23.58
N GLY A 132 21.77 10.87 -22.35
CA GLY A 132 20.50 10.33 -21.85
C GLY A 132 19.69 11.30 -20.99
N ASN A 133 18.37 11.32 -21.05
CA ASN A 133 17.53 12.23 -20.22
C ASN A 133 16.71 11.47 -19.18
N MET A 134 17.35 10.64 -18.36
CA MET A 134 16.62 9.81 -17.38
C MET A 134 16.50 10.47 -16.02
N ARG A 135 15.38 10.20 -15.35
CA ARG A 135 15.06 10.79 -14.04
C ARG A 135 15.07 9.69 -12.98
N PHE A 136 16.09 9.67 -12.12
CA PHE A 136 16.17 8.73 -11.01
C PHE A 136 15.59 9.33 -9.72
N GLY A 137 14.54 8.70 -9.20
CA GLY A 137 13.93 9.05 -7.92
C GLY A 137 14.76 8.61 -6.71
N MET A 138 14.29 8.98 -5.52
CA MET A 138 15.00 8.77 -4.25
C MET A 138 15.31 7.32 -3.91
N SER A 139 14.55 6.34 -4.38
CA SER A 139 14.88 4.92 -4.19
C SER A 139 16.01 4.46 -5.11
N ALA A 140 16.08 5.00 -6.34
CA ALA A 140 17.08 4.61 -7.33
C ALA A 140 18.47 5.20 -7.05
N ILE A 141 18.58 6.25 -6.23
CA ILE A 141 19.88 6.82 -5.86
C ILE A 141 20.07 6.89 -4.34
N PRO A 142 21.30 6.72 -3.82
CA PRO A 142 21.57 6.76 -2.39
C PRO A 142 21.52 8.18 -1.79
N LEU A 143 20.71 9.09 -2.31
CA LEU A 143 20.66 10.49 -1.86
C LEU A 143 20.22 10.60 -0.40
N GLY A 144 19.21 9.83 0.01
CA GLY A 144 18.77 9.77 1.41
C GLY A 144 19.91 9.34 2.34
N THR A 145 20.66 8.31 1.94
CA THR A 145 21.84 7.80 2.65
C THR A 145 22.98 8.83 2.67
N ALA A 146 23.19 9.58 1.58
CA ALA A 146 24.21 10.63 1.53
C ALA A 146 23.89 11.79 2.49
N VAL A 147 22.68 12.36 2.40
CA VAL A 147 22.20 13.44 3.27
C VAL A 147 22.32 13.04 4.73
N LEU A 148 21.88 11.84 5.04
CA LEU A 148 22.01 11.24 6.35
C LEU A 148 23.47 11.26 6.84
N ILE A 149 24.38 10.74 6.04
CA ILE A 149 25.76 10.56 6.50
C ILE A 149 26.43 11.93 6.68
N THR A 150 26.04 12.92 5.88
CA THR A 150 26.43 14.33 6.10
C THR A 150 25.93 14.81 7.47
N MET A 151 24.69 14.51 7.87
CA MET A 151 24.17 14.86 9.20
C MET A 151 24.93 14.19 10.35
N ILE A 152 25.29 12.91 10.20
CA ILE A 152 26.11 12.17 11.18
C ILE A 152 27.48 12.85 11.30
N HIS A 153 28.14 13.17 10.19
CA HIS A 153 29.44 13.85 10.19
C HIS A 153 29.37 15.22 10.86
N LEU A 154 28.38 16.04 10.51
CA LEU A 154 28.17 17.37 11.13
C LEU A 154 27.95 17.28 12.65
N SER A 155 27.33 16.18 13.10
CA SER A 155 27.10 15.92 14.52
C SER A 155 28.37 15.51 15.26
N ILE A 156 29.19 14.66 14.63
CA ILE A 156 30.45 14.16 15.18
C ILE A 156 31.51 15.24 15.31
N PHE A 157 31.56 16.17 14.37
CA PHE A 157 32.68 17.10 14.27
C PHE A 157 32.21 18.56 14.32
N PRO A 158 32.10 19.18 15.51
CA PRO A 158 31.73 20.60 15.63
C PRO A 158 32.78 21.57 15.05
N LYS A 159 34.05 21.14 14.94
CA LYS A 159 35.10 21.82 14.16
C LYS A 159 35.30 21.19 12.76
N GLY A 160 34.41 20.27 12.39
CA GLY A 160 34.52 19.35 11.28
C GLY A 160 34.32 19.94 9.91
N TRP A 161 34.08 21.24 9.77
CA TRP A 161 33.99 21.88 8.46
C TRP A 161 35.19 21.57 7.54
N LYS A 162 36.40 21.37 8.10
CA LYS A 162 37.58 20.94 7.32
C LYS A 162 37.49 19.48 6.85
N GLN A 163 36.95 18.58 7.68
CA GLN A 163 36.75 17.17 7.31
C GLN A 163 35.54 17.00 6.39
N LEU A 164 34.49 17.79 6.58
CA LEU A 164 33.33 17.86 5.70
C LEU A 164 33.74 18.26 4.28
N ARG A 165 34.72 19.17 4.14
CA ARG A 165 35.33 19.51 2.84
C ARG A 165 36.03 18.33 2.15
N LEU A 166 36.40 17.28 2.89
CA LEU A 166 37.02 16.08 2.33
C LEU A 166 35.99 14.96 2.11
N VAL A 167 35.00 14.85 3.00
CA VAL A 167 33.93 13.84 2.94
C VAL A 167 32.89 14.16 1.87
N LEU A 168 32.43 15.41 1.78
CA LEU A 168 31.42 15.81 0.80
C LEU A 168 31.84 15.54 -0.65
N PRO A 169 33.08 15.85 -1.10
CA PRO A 169 33.51 15.50 -2.45
C PRO A 169 33.52 14.00 -2.70
N ILE A 170 33.88 13.18 -1.72
CA ILE A 170 33.85 11.71 -1.85
C ILE A 170 32.40 11.23 -1.97
N GLN A 171 31.50 11.71 -1.11
CA GLN A 171 30.07 11.39 -1.19
C GLN A 171 29.48 11.79 -2.55
N PHE A 172 29.81 12.99 -3.00
CA PHE A 172 29.37 13.53 -4.28
C PHE A 172 29.96 12.74 -5.45
N LEU A 173 31.22 12.31 -5.36
CA LEU A 173 31.85 11.45 -6.35
C LEU A 173 31.17 10.09 -6.41
N VAL A 174 30.91 9.43 -5.26
CA VAL A 174 30.18 8.14 -5.24
C VAL A 174 28.78 8.33 -5.85
N LEU A 175 28.07 9.40 -5.51
CA LEU A 175 26.75 9.70 -6.06
C LEU A 175 26.82 9.90 -7.58
N ILE A 176 27.74 10.74 -8.07
CA ILE A 176 27.94 10.98 -9.50
C ILE A 176 28.33 9.69 -10.22
N THR A 177 29.31 8.94 -9.71
CA THR A 177 29.74 7.67 -10.32
C THR A 177 28.57 6.69 -10.39
N SER A 178 27.73 6.62 -9.35
CA SER A 178 26.54 5.78 -9.37
C SER A 178 25.57 6.20 -10.48
N ILE A 179 25.31 7.51 -10.62
CA ILE A 179 24.41 8.04 -11.65
C ILE A 179 24.98 7.79 -13.05
N ILE A 180 26.29 8.00 -13.25
CA ILE A 180 26.98 7.75 -14.52
C ILE A 180 26.92 6.25 -14.85
N THR A 181 27.25 5.37 -13.91
CA THR A 181 27.21 3.92 -14.12
C THR A 181 25.80 3.47 -14.51
N MET A 182 24.76 3.97 -13.82
CA MET A 182 23.38 3.67 -14.18
C MET A 182 23.05 4.19 -15.58
N GLY A 183 23.45 5.43 -15.91
CA GLY A 183 23.26 6.03 -17.23
C GLY A 183 23.92 5.27 -18.38
N LEU A 184 25.14 4.76 -18.18
CA LEU A 184 25.85 3.99 -19.19
C LEU A 184 25.22 2.61 -19.41
N LEU A 185 24.82 1.92 -18.34
CA LEU A 185 24.22 0.60 -18.44
C LEU A 185 22.85 0.61 -19.14
N THR A 186 22.09 1.69 -18.98
CA THR A 186 20.81 1.89 -19.69
C THR A 186 21.00 2.19 -21.18
N GLU A 187 22.00 3.01 -21.57
CA GLU A 187 22.23 3.32 -22.98
C GLU A 187 22.55 2.06 -23.81
N ASP A 188 23.25 1.10 -23.22
CA ASP A 188 23.56 -0.17 -23.88
C ASP A 188 22.36 -1.13 -23.94
N GLY A 189 21.20 -0.77 -23.36
CA GLY A 189 20.02 -1.63 -23.26
C GLY A 189 20.25 -2.88 -22.41
N THR A 190 21.35 -2.95 -21.67
CA THR A 190 21.75 -4.11 -20.85
C THR A 190 21.16 -4.05 -19.45
N LEU A 191 20.78 -2.87 -18.97
CA LEU A 191 20.22 -2.69 -17.64
C LEU A 191 18.77 -3.19 -17.58
N THR A 192 18.58 -4.36 -17.00
CA THR A 192 17.28 -4.76 -16.47
C THR A 192 17.02 -4.09 -15.13
N VAL A 193 15.76 -4.02 -14.71
CA VAL A 193 15.39 -3.47 -13.39
C VAL A 193 16.10 -4.20 -12.25
N ASP A 194 16.32 -5.51 -12.37
CA ASP A 194 17.08 -6.30 -11.39
C ASP A 194 18.56 -5.89 -11.30
N MET A 195 19.19 -5.58 -12.44
CA MET A 195 20.57 -5.10 -12.45
C MET A 195 20.68 -3.69 -11.87
N ALA A 196 19.71 -2.82 -12.18
CA ALA A 196 19.62 -1.47 -11.61
C ALA A 196 19.63 -1.54 -10.07
N TRP A 197 18.81 -2.43 -9.51
CA TRP A 197 18.76 -2.72 -8.08
C TRP A 197 20.11 -3.15 -7.49
N ILE A 198 20.80 -4.09 -8.12
CA ILE A 198 22.10 -4.60 -7.64
C ILE A 198 23.14 -3.48 -7.65
N VAL A 199 23.17 -2.66 -8.70
CA VAL A 199 24.09 -1.51 -8.81
C VAL A 199 23.79 -0.49 -7.70
N CYS A 200 22.52 -0.13 -7.50
CA CYS A 200 22.11 0.77 -6.42
C CYS A 200 22.53 0.25 -5.04
N LEU A 201 22.31 -1.05 -4.77
CA LEU A 201 22.66 -1.68 -3.50
C LEU A 201 24.17 -1.71 -3.28
N THR A 202 24.93 -2.07 -4.32
CA THR A 202 26.39 -2.15 -4.28
C THR A 202 26.99 -0.78 -4.04
N MET A 203 26.53 0.25 -4.76
CA MET A 203 27.02 1.61 -4.61
C MET A 203 26.63 2.24 -3.27
N SER A 204 25.41 1.96 -2.77
CA SER A 204 24.99 2.36 -1.42
C SER A 204 25.85 1.70 -0.35
N GLY A 205 26.18 0.41 -0.54
CA GLY A 205 27.06 -0.35 0.35
C GLY A 205 28.48 0.19 0.36
N VAL A 206 29.07 0.46 -0.81
CA VAL A 206 30.42 1.03 -0.96
C VAL A 206 30.48 2.44 -0.38
N GLY A 207 29.51 3.29 -0.69
CA GLY A 207 29.42 4.64 -0.13
C GLY A 207 29.35 4.60 1.40
N THR A 208 28.48 3.76 1.95
CA THR A 208 28.37 3.53 3.39
C THR A 208 29.70 3.05 3.97
N LEU A 209 30.35 2.06 3.36
CA LEU A 209 31.63 1.51 3.83
C LEU A 209 32.76 2.55 3.83
N VAL A 210 32.92 3.33 2.76
CA VAL A 210 33.94 4.40 2.68
C VAL A 210 33.75 5.43 3.80
N LEU A 211 32.50 5.75 4.09
CA LEU A 211 32.14 6.72 5.12
C LEU A 211 32.33 6.16 6.52
N LEU A 212 32.05 4.87 6.71
CA LEU A 212 32.33 4.13 7.93
C LEU A 212 33.83 4.07 8.24
N LEU A 213 34.66 3.83 7.23
CA LEU A 213 36.12 3.84 7.35
C LEU A 213 36.65 5.25 7.67
N ASN A 214 36.05 6.30 7.11
CA ASN A 214 36.42 7.68 7.41
C ASN A 214 36.01 8.12 8.82
N GLY A 215 34.81 7.70 9.26
CA GLY A 215 34.36 7.84 10.64
C GLY A 215 35.33 7.14 11.60
N TRP A 216 35.68 5.88 11.34
CA TRP A 216 36.67 5.13 12.12
C TRP A 216 38.01 5.87 12.22
N TRP A 217 38.58 6.29 11.09
CA TRP A 217 39.86 7.01 11.09
C TRP A 217 39.77 8.32 11.88
N SER A 218 38.71 9.09 11.70
CA SER A 218 38.55 10.34 12.44
C SER A 218 38.37 10.11 13.95
N LEU A 219 37.80 8.97 14.35
CA LEU A 219 37.70 8.56 15.75
C LEU A 219 39.05 8.18 16.36
N THR A 220 39.98 7.62 15.59
CA THR A 220 41.34 7.32 16.10
C THR A 220 42.21 8.57 16.30
N GLN A 221 41.79 9.71 15.76
CA GLN A 221 42.52 11.00 15.82
C GLN A 221 42.04 11.92 16.95
N LEU A 222 40.96 11.58 17.65
CA LEU A 222 40.39 12.43 18.71
C LEU A 222 40.98 12.03 20.08
N GLU A 223 41.88 12.86 20.60
CA GLU A 223 42.34 12.77 21.99
C GLU A 223 41.17 12.98 22.98
N THR A 224 41.09 12.08 23.96
CA THR A 224 40.07 12.10 25.03
C THR A 224 40.28 13.32 25.93
N GLN A 225 39.51 14.39 25.70
CA GLN A 225 39.37 15.46 26.67
C GLN A 225 38.17 15.18 27.59
N GLU A 226 38.44 15.10 28.89
CA GLU A 226 37.42 14.97 29.93
C GLU A 226 36.58 16.25 30.03
N GLU A 227 35.27 16.10 30.18
CA GLU A 227 34.37 17.21 30.52
C GLU A 227 33.55 16.92 31.78
N PRO A 228 33.19 17.97 32.55
CA PRO A 228 32.52 17.81 33.82
C PRO A 228 31.05 17.40 33.67
N THR A 229 30.63 16.50 34.55
CA THR A 229 29.30 15.89 34.63
C THR A 229 28.21 16.93 34.95
N ALA A 230 27.11 16.90 34.19
CA ALA A 230 25.93 17.72 34.43
C ALA A 230 24.80 16.92 35.11
N LYS A 231 24.15 17.52 36.12
CA LYS A 231 23.00 16.92 36.84
C LYS A 231 21.77 16.86 35.92
N SER A 232 21.27 15.64 35.66
CA SER A 232 20.30 15.31 34.60
C SER A 232 18.85 15.10 35.05
N GLY A 233 18.53 15.28 36.33
CA GLY A 233 17.19 14.97 36.88
C GLY A 233 16.04 15.82 36.31
N LEU A 234 16.30 17.06 35.90
CA LEU A 234 15.30 17.97 35.34
C LEU A 234 14.92 17.68 33.88
N VAL A 235 15.79 16.97 33.14
CA VAL A 235 15.54 16.66 31.72
C VAL A 235 14.45 15.58 31.60
N LEU A 236 14.45 14.56 32.45
CA LEU A 236 13.43 13.49 32.44
C LEU A 236 12.01 14.01 32.70
N GLY A 237 11.85 14.97 33.62
CA GLY A 237 10.54 15.57 33.90
C GLY A 237 9.97 16.33 32.70
N GLY A 238 10.82 17.06 31.97
CA GLY A 238 10.41 17.77 30.75
C GLY A 238 10.01 16.83 29.61
N VAL A 239 10.75 15.72 29.42
CA VAL A 239 10.41 14.70 28.42
C VAL A 239 9.08 14.01 28.74
N ALA A 240 8.84 13.67 30.02
CA ALA A 240 7.59 13.04 30.44
C ALA A 240 6.37 13.94 30.22
N VAL A 241 6.45 15.23 30.55
CA VAL A 241 5.35 16.19 30.32
C VAL A 241 5.07 16.37 28.83
N LEU A 242 6.11 16.46 27.98
CA LEU A 242 5.95 16.55 26.53
C LEU A 242 5.29 15.29 25.93
N LEU A 243 5.66 14.10 26.43
CA LEU A 243 5.03 12.84 26.01
C LEU A 243 3.56 12.78 26.43
N VAL A 244 3.21 13.24 27.64
CA VAL A 244 1.81 13.28 28.11
C VAL A 244 0.98 14.27 27.29
N VAL A 245 1.51 15.47 26.98
CA VAL A 245 0.81 16.45 26.13
C VAL A 245 0.63 15.91 24.71
N ALA A 246 1.63 15.20 24.17
CA ALA A 246 1.51 14.52 22.89
C ALA A 246 0.42 13.43 22.93
N LEU A 247 0.36 12.62 23.99
CA LEU A 247 -0.64 11.55 24.17
C LEU A 247 -2.07 12.09 24.31
N VAL A 248 -2.26 13.19 25.05
CA VAL A 248 -3.58 13.82 25.23
C VAL A 248 -4.04 14.47 23.92
N GLY A 249 -3.12 15.09 23.16
CA GLY A 249 -3.43 15.68 21.86
C GLY A 249 -3.88 14.68 20.79
N THR A 250 -3.49 13.40 20.91
CA THR A 250 -3.89 12.34 19.98
C THR A 250 -5.20 11.66 20.34
N SER A 251 -5.74 11.91 21.54
CA SER A 251 -6.87 11.16 22.12
C SER A 251 -8.21 11.89 22.03
N VAL A 252 -8.32 13.00 21.29
CA VAL A 252 -9.58 13.74 21.13
C VAL A 252 -10.28 13.24 19.85
N PRO A 253 -11.24 12.31 19.95
CA PRO A 253 -12.02 11.90 18.80
C PRO A 253 -12.85 13.09 18.32
N PHE A 254 -12.75 13.40 17.02
CA PHE A 254 -13.65 14.37 16.40
C PHE A 254 -14.86 13.61 15.86
N PRO A 255 -16.06 13.80 16.46
CA PRO A 255 -17.28 13.26 15.88
C PRO A 255 -17.53 14.00 14.57
N SER A 256 -17.58 13.23 13.49
CA SER A 256 -18.05 13.72 12.20
C SER A 256 -18.92 12.61 11.65
N ASP A 257 -20.22 12.69 11.91
CA ASP A 257 -21.16 11.86 11.17
C ASP A 257 -21.06 12.29 9.70
N PRO A 258 -20.74 11.36 8.78
CA PRO A 258 -20.81 11.66 7.36
C PRO A 258 -22.26 12.02 7.03
N ARG A 259 -22.49 13.22 6.53
CA ARG A 259 -23.77 13.52 5.88
C ARG A 259 -23.77 12.75 4.55
N PRO A 260 -24.76 11.89 4.28
CA PRO A 260 -24.85 11.18 3.02
C PRO A 260 -25.26 12.16 1.92
N GLY A 261 -24.28 12.75 1.25
CA GLY A 261 -24.51 13.49 0.01
C GLY A 261 -24.49 12.55 -1.20
N GLU A 262 -25.05 13.01 -2.33
CA GLU A 262 -25.09 12.23 -3.56
C GLU A 262 -23.69 12.07 -4.16
N ILE A 263 -23.41 10.89 -4.71
CA ILE A 263 -22.21 10.61 -5.49
C ILE A 263 -22.59 10.68 -6.97
N MET A 264 -21.89 11.53 -7.72
CA MET A 264 -22.05 11.61 -9.16
C MET A 264 -20.92 10.85 -9.85
N MET A 265 -21.24 9.85 -10.66
CA MET A 265 -20.28 9.17 -11.53
C MET A 265 -20.42 9.69 -12.95
N VAL A 266 -19.37 10.29 -13.50
CA VAL A 266 -19.38 10.87 -14.83
C VAL A 266 -18.86 9.85 -15.84
N THR A 267 -19.61 9.67 -16.92
CA THR A 267 -19.28 8.76 -18.01
C THR A 267 -19.31 9.47 -19.37
N ALA A 268 -18.58 8.94 -20.34
CA ALA A 268 -18.63 9.41 -21.71
C ALA A 268 -19.95 9.05 -22.40
N PRO A 269 -20.40 9.87 -23.36
CA PRO A 269 -21.44 9.47 -24.31
C PRO A 269 -21.09 8.13 -24.97
N ALA A 270 -22.10 7.30 -25.27
CA ALA A 270 -21.89 5.93 -25.78
C ALA A 270 -21.17 5.89 -27.15
N ASP A 271 -21.30 6.94 -27.95
CA ASP A 271 -20.58 7.16 -29.21
C ASP A 271 -19.11 7.54 -29.01
N PHE A 272 -18.74 7.94 -27.79
CA PHE A 272 -17.42 8.34 -27.34
C PHE A 272 -16.85 7.42 -26.25
N ASP A 273 -17.38 6.21 -26.11
CA ASP A 273 -16.84 5.16 -25.23
C ASP A 273 -16.14 4.05 -26.04
N PRO A 274 -15.00 4.34 -26.69
CA PRO A 274 -14.35 3.42 -27.62
C PRO A 274 -13.79 2.16 -26.95
N VAL A 275 -13.58 2.20 -25.63
CA VAL A 275 -13.11 1.05 -24.84
C VAL A 275 -14.27 0.30 -24.17
N GLY A 276 -15.51 0.79 -24.26
CA GLY A 276 -16.61 0.25 -23.47
C GLY A 276 -16.35 0.39 -21.96
N ALA A 277 -15.66 1.47 -21.57
CA ALA A 277 -15.31 1.81 -20.21
C ALA A 277 -16.53 1.76 -19.29
N TYR A 278 -17.69 2.25 -19.73
CA TYR A 278 -18.91 2.19 -18.93
C TYR A 278 -19.87 1.09 -19.43
N ARG A 279 -19.36 -0.14 -19.56
CA ARG A 279 -20.20 -1.33 -19.80
C ARG A 279 -20.49 -2.06 -18.51
N ALA A 280 -21.79 -2.26 -18.24
CA ALA A 280 -22.26 -3.20 -17.23
C ALA A 280 -21.90 -4.64 -17.65
N ILE A 281 -21.82 -5.55 -16.68
CA ILE A 281 -21.54 -6.95 -16.98
C ILE A 281 -22.67 -7.49 -17.87
N PRO A 282 -22.35 -8.08 -19.04
CA PRO A 282 -23.37 -8.69 -19.89
C PRO A 282 -24.13 -9.78 -19.12
N PRO A 283 -25.45 -9.94 -19.33
CA PRO A 283 -26.23 -10.98 -18.63
C PRO A 283 -25.77 -12.39 -19.01
N GLN A 284 -25.23 -12.55 -20.22
CA GLN A 284 -24.65 -13.81 -20.67
C GLN A 284 -23.21 -13.98 -20.15
N PRO A 285 -22.79 -15.21 -19.82
CA PRO A 285 -21.39 -15.52 -19.56
C PRO A 285 -20.51 -15.10 -20.74
N GLN A 286 -19.39 -14.44 -20.44
CA GLN A 286 -18.38 -14.02 -21.41
C GLN A 286 -16.98 -14.29 -20.87
N PRO A 287 -15.95 -14.35 -21.75
CA PRO A 287 -14.55 -14.30 -21.32
C PRO A 287 -14.28 -13.03 -20.50
N LEU A 288 -13.28 -13.08 -19.61
CA LEU A 288 -13.03 -11.99 -18.66
C LEU A 288 -12.67 -10.65 -19.33
N HIS A 289 -12.04 -10.65 -20.51
CA HIS A 289 -11.75 -9.41 -21.24
C HIS A 289 -13.01 -8.73 -21.83
N GLU A 290 -14.16 -9.43 -21.86
CA GLU A 290 -15.41 -8.94 -22.45
C GLU A 290 -16.48 -8.53 -21.41
N VAL A 291 -16.19 -8.60 -20.10
CA VAL A 291 -17.19 -8.34 -19.04
C VAL A 291 -17.45 -6.85 -18.78
N GLY A 292 -16.91 -5.96 -19.60
CA GLY A 292 -16.95 -4.51 -19.41
C GLY A 292 -16.05 -4.03 -18.27
N LEU A 293 -15.83 -2.72 -18.19
CA LEU A 293 -14.90 -2.13 -17.24
C LEU A 293 -15.59 -1.56 -15.98
N PHE A 294 -16.46 -0.56 -16.04
CA PHE A 294 -16.87 0.19 -14.83
C PHE A 294 -18.38 0.19 -14.54
N GLY A 295 -19.19 -0.54 -15.31
CA GLY A 295 -20.66 -0.45 -15.21
C GLY A 295 -21.25 -1.00 -13.91
N GLU A 296 -20.53 -1.84 -13.16
CA GLU A 296 -21.00 -2.36 -11.86
C GLU A 296 -20.63 -1.47 -10.67
N LEU A 297 -19.64 -0.59 -10.82
CA LEU A 297 -19.15 0.21 -9.71
C LEU A 297 -20.27 1.09 -9.07
N PRO A 298 -21.13 1.79 -9.82
CA PRO A 298 -22.27 2.51 -9.25
C PRO A 298 -23.20 1.63 -8.44
N GLN A 299 -23.47 0.42 -8.92
CA GLN A 299 -24.37 -0.51 -8.24
C GLN A 299 -23.75 -1.02 -6.94
N VAL A 300 -22.44 -1.28 -6.94
CA VAL A 300 -21.72 -1.65 -5.72
C VAL A 300 -21.75 -0.49 -4.71
N ILE A 301 -21.40 0.73 -5.12
CA ILE A 301 -21.44 1.91 -4.23
C ILE A 301 -22.86 2.16 -3.69
N GLN A 302 -23.89 1.97 -4.52
CA GLN A 302 -25.29 2.09 -4.10
C GLN A 302 -25.68 1.05 -3.06
N LYS A 303 -25.28 -0.21 -3.26
CA LYS A 303 -25.50 -1.28 -2.28
C LYS A 303 -24.77 -1.01 -0.96
N LEU A 304 -23.60 -0.36 -1.01
CA LEU A 304 -22.86 0.06 0.18
C LEU A 304 -23.52 1.23 0.94
N GLY A 305 -24.67 1.72 0.47
CA GLY A 305 -25.51 2.69 1.18
C GLY A 305 -25.35 4.14 0.71
N TYR A 306 -24.64 4.38 -0.39
CA TYR A 306 -24.44 5.72 -0.92
C TYR A 306 -25.34 5.99 -2.13
N PRO A 307 -26.12 7.10 -2.16
CA PRO A 307 -26.87 7.45 -3.36
C PRO A 307 -25.92 7.77 -4.50
N VAL A 308 -26.09 7.10 -5.65
CA VAL A 308 -25.27 7.30 -6.86
C VAL A 308 -26.15 7.76 -8.02
N ARG A 309 -25.70 8.81 -8.71
CA ARG A 309 -26.25 9.28 -9.98
C ARG A 309 -25.19 9.17 -11.07
N VAL A 310 -25.56 8.57 -12.19
CA VAL A 310 -24.69 8.46 -13.37
C VAL A 310 -24.98 9.63 -14.29
N GLN A 311 -23.96 10.43 -14.59
CA GLN A 311 -24.05 11.61 -15.45
C GLN A 311 -23.29 11.36 -16.74
N ILE A 312 -23.95 11.58 -17.89
CA ILE A 312 -23.30 11.50 -19.20
C ILE A 312 -22.71 12.88 -19.55
N GLY A 313 -21.41 12.92 -19.87
CA GLY A 313 -20.67 14.15 -20.15
C GLY A 313 -20.38 15.00 -18.89
N MET A 314 -19.58 16.06 -19.05
CA MET A 314 -19.16 16.87 -17.91
C MET A 314 -20.33 17.57 -17.21
N PRO A 315 -20.36 17.59 -15.87
CA PRO A 315 -21.42 18.23 -15.12
C PRO A 315 -21.35 19.76 -15.21
N THR A 316 -22.52 20.41 -15.20
CA THR A 316 -22.64 21.87 -15.04
C THR A 316 -22.66 22.26 -13.56
N ALA A 317 -22.49 23.55 -13.27
CA ALA A 317 -22.54 24.06 -11.90
C ALA A 317 -23.88 23.73 -11.20
N GLU A 318 -24.99 23.79 -11.93
CA GLU A 318 -26.33 23.49 -11.41
C GLU A 318 -26.48 22.01 -11.02
N GLN A 319 -25.83 21.11 -11.78
CA GLN A 319 -25.89 19.67 -11.51
C GLN A 319 -25.10 19.26 -10.27
N LEU A 320 -24.16 20.10 -9.81
CA LEU A 320 -23.24 19.85 -8.71
C LEU A 320 -23.77 20.29 -7.33
N ILE A 321 -24.91 21.00 -7.25
CA ILE A 321 -25.39 21.63 -6.00
C ILE A 321 -25.57 20.63 -4.84
N ASP A 322 -26.12 19.44 -5.11
CA ASP A 322 -26.40 18.41 -4.09
C ASP A 322 -25.39 17.26 -4.11
N VAL A 323 -24.36 17.38 -4.94
CA VAL A 323 -23.32 16.36 -5.10
C VAL A 323 -22.28 16.57 -4.00
N ARG A 324 -21.82 15.46 -3.41
CA ARG A 324 -20.70 15.48 -2.45
C ARG A 324 -19.40 15.01 -3.10
N VAL A 325 -19.49 13.96 -3.91
CA VAL A 325 -18.35 13.33 -4.56
C VAL A 325 -18.65 13.22 -6.04
N VAL A 326 -17.73 13.69 -6.89
CA VAL A 326 -17.72 13.42 -8.33
C VAL A 326 -16.65 12.37 -8.60
N ILE A 327 -17.00 11.32 -9.36
CA ILE A 327 -16.09 10.27 -9.80
C ILE A 327 -15.90 10.39 -11.31
N LEU A 328 -14.66 10.49 -11.77
CA LEU A 328 -14.28 10.60 -13.18
C LEU A 328 -13.41 9.42 -13.63
N PHE A 329 -13.71 8.89 -14.81
CA PHE A 329 -12.93 7.88 -15.51
C PHE A 329 -12.40 8.46 -16.80
N ALA A 330 -11.07 8.47 -16.95
CA ALA A 330 -10.36 8.68 -18.23
C ALA A 330 -11.08 9.60 -19.24
N PRO A 331 -11.32 10.86 -18.89
CA PRO A 331 -12.19 11.71 -19.69
C PRO A 331 -11.50 12.18 -20.97
N SER A 332 -12.23 12.34 -22.08
CA SER A 332 -11.61 12.57 -23.41
C SER A 332 -11.43 14.05 -23.79
N ALA A 333 -10.59 14.31 -24.81
CA ALA A 333 -10.33 15.65 -25.35
C ALA A 333 -11.59 16.41 -25.81
N THR A 334 -12.66 15.72 -26.21
CA THR A 334 -13.88 16.40 -26.62
C THR A 334 -14.50 17.20 -25.47
N TRP A 335 -14.24 16.80 -24.22
CA TRP A 335 -14.66 17.52 -23.03
C TRP A 335 -13.82 18.78 -22.78
N ALA A 336 -12.63 18.89 -23.36
CA ALA A 336 -11.83 20.12 -23.29
C ALA A 336 -12.54 21.30 -23.97
N THR A 337 -13.50 21.05 -24.86
CA THR A 337 -14.35 22.10 -25.44
C THR A 337 -15.39 22.64 -24.44
N GLN A 338 -15.59 21.98 -23.31
CA GLN A 338 -16.54 22.34 -22.25
C GLN A 338 -15.86 23.09 -21.09
N GLN A 339 -15.15 24.17 -21.40
CA GLN A 339 -14.35 24.93 -20.42
C GLN A 339 -15.16 25.40 -19.21
N SER A 340 -16.43 25.78 -19.40
CA SER A 340 -17.32 26.19 -18.30
C SER A 340 -17.56 25.06 -17.30
N SER A 341 -17.71 23.82 -17.77
CA SER A 341 -17.93 22.65 -16.92
C SER A 341 -16.65 22.26 -16.16
N LEU A 342 -15.48 22.40 -16.79
CA LEU A 342 -14.19 22.22 -16.11
C LEU A 342 -14.02 23.22 -14.96
N ILE A 343 -14.29 24.50 -15.22
CA ILE A 343 -14.24 25.55 -14.19
C ILE A 343 -15.27 25.27 -13.08
N ALA A 344 -16.48 24.86 -13.44
CA ALA A 344 -17.52 24.51 -12.45
C ALA A 344 -17.07 23.36 -11.54
N LEU A 345 -16.44 22.33 -12.10
CA LEU A 345 -15.93 21.20 -11.33
C LEU A 345 -14.76 21.58 -10.42
N GLN A 346 -13.84 22.43 -10.91
CA GLN A 346 -12.75 22.95 -10.08
C GLN A 346 -13.29 23.79 -8.92
N GLN A 347 -14.25 24.67 -9.20
CA GLN A 347 -14.89 25.51 -8.19
C GLN A 347 -15.66 24.67 -7.16
N PHE A 348 -16.38 23.64 -7.60
CA PHE A 348 -17.05 22.67 -6.73
C PHE A 348 -16.09 22.05 -5.69
N VAL A 349 -14.90 21.63 -6.12
CA VAL A 349 -13.88 21.09 -5.22
C VAL A 349 -13.36 22.17 -4.27
N ILE A 350 -13.08 23.37 -4.78
CA ILE A 350 -12.61 24.51 -3.96
C ILE A 350 -13.63 24.87 -2.88
N ASP A 351 -14.93 24.78 -3.19
CA ASP A 351 -16.04 25.09 -2.28
C ASP A 351 -16.37 23.98 -1.28
N GLY A 352 -15.58 22.89 -1.28
CA GLY A 352 -15.68 21.83 -0.29
C GLY A 352 -16.14 20.48 -0.85
N GLY A 353 -16.51 20.39 -2.13
CA GLY A 353 -16.80 19.15 -2.82
C GLY A 353 -15.58 18.25 -2.97
N SER A 354 -15.80 16.98 -3.34
CA SER A 354 -14.70 16.03 -3.53
C SER A 354 -14.69 15.40 -4.92
N LEU A 355 -13.49 15.14 -5.42
CA LEU A 355 -13.25 14.58 -6.73
C LEU A 355 -12.40 13.31 -6.62
N LEU A 356 -12.89 12.22 -7.19
CA LEU A 356 -12.15 10.97 -7.37
C LEU A 356 -11.87 10.78 -8.85
N VAL A 357 -10.60 10.65 -9.21
CA VAL A 357 -10.17 10.50 -10.60
C VAL A 357 -9.44 9.18 -10.76
N PHE A 358 -9.84 8.42 -11.77
CA PHE A 358 -9.11 7.26 -12.27
C PHE A 358 -8.48 7.63 -13.61
N ALA A 359 -7.17 7.81 -13.60
CA ALA A 359 -6.35 8.09 -14.77
C ALA A 359 -5.91 6.78 -15.44
N GLU A 360 -5.35 6.90 -16.64
CA GLU A 360 -4.91 5.77 -17.45
C GLU A 360 -3.68 6.14 -18.30
N HIS A 361 -2.90 5.12 -18.69
CA HIS A 361 -1.56 5.27 -19.28
C HIS A 361 -1.57 5.58 -20.79
N THR A 362 -2.64 5.24 -21.50
CA THR A 362 -2.68 5.32 -22.96
C THR A 362 -2.77 6.76 -23.46
N ASN A 363 -3.17 7.69 -22.58
CA ASN A 363 -3.50 9.09 -22.93
C ASN A 363 -4.39 9.15 -24.18
N TYR A 364 -5.25 8.14 -24.35
CA TYR A 364 -6.07 7.99 -25.52
C TYR A 364 -7.03 9.16 -25.60
N GLN A 365 -7.17 9.74 -26.80
CA GLN A 365 -7.89 11.01 -26.99
C GLN A 365 -7.42 12.13 -26.04
N MET A 366 -6.13 12.20 -25.73
CA MET A 366 -5.53 13.22 -24.86
C MET A 366 -6.13 13.27 -23.44
N SER A 367 -6.61 12.12 -22.93
CA SER A 367 -7.25 12.01 -21.62
C SER A 367 -6.37 12.53 -20.48
N GLY A 368 -5.09 12.14 -20.47
CA GLY A 368 -4.10 12.57 -19.49
C GLY A 368 -3.80 14.07 -19.55
N SER A 369 -3.79 14.66 -20.76
CA SER A 369 -3.62 16.11 -20.92
C SER A 369 -4.81 16.89 -20.38
N MET A 370 -6.03 16.41 -20.63
CA MET A 370 -7.25 17.02 -20.10
C MET A 370 -7.30 16.90 -18.57
N LEU A 371 -7.03 15.71 -18.04
CA LEU A 371 -6.94 15.49 -16.60
C LEU A 371 -5.91 16.40 -15.95
N THR A 372 -4.74 16.56 -16.56
CA THR A 372 -3.71 17.49 -16.07
C THR A 372 -4.22 18.93 -16.04
N HIS A 373 -4.98 19.37 -17.03
CA HIS A 373 -5.59 20.70 -17.02
C HIS A 373 -6.65 20.85 -15.90
N LEU A 374 -7.52 19.85 -15.73
CA LEU A 374 -8.51 19.81 -14.66
C LEU A 374 -7.85 19.86 -13.27
N LEU A 375 -6.76 19.13 -13.09
CA LEU A 375 -6.09 18.89 -11.82
C LEU A 375 -5.00 19.93 -11.46
N ALA A 376 -4.61 20.78 -12.42
CA ALA A 376 -3.56 21.78 -12.23
C ALA A 376 -3.75 22.68 -11.00
N PRO A 377 -4.96 23.19 -10.66
CA PRO A 377 -5.16 24.00 -9.45
C PRO A 377 -4.87 23.26 -8.14
N PHE A 378 -4.95 21.94 -8.17
CA PHE A 378 -4.70 21.06 -7.02
C PHE A 378 -3.25 20.55 -6.99
N GLY A 379 -2.43 20.95 -7.96
CA GLY A 379 -1.01 20.59 -8.03
C GLY A 379 -0.75 19.14 -8.43
N ILE A 380 -1.70 18.49 -9.12
CA ILE A 380 -1.56 17.11 -9.62
C ILE A 380 -1.55 17.13 -11.16
N ALA A 381 -0.62 16.40 -11.77
CA ALA A 381 -0.57 16.19 -13.21
C ALA A 381 -0.43 14.68 -13.51
N VAL A 382 -1.07 14.24 -14.59
CA VAL A 382 -1.00 12.85 -15.09
C VAL A 382 0.06 12.81 -16.17
N ASN A 383 1.08 11.98 -15.99
CA ASN A 383 2.14 11.82 -16.98
C ASN A 383 1.66 10.89 -18.11
N PHE A 384 2.21 11.07 -19.32
CA PHE A 384 1.99 10.12 -20.42
C PHE A 384 3.08 9.06 -20.39
N ASP A 385 2.91 8.10 -19.50
CA ASP A 385 3.81 6.98 -19.28
C ASP A 385 3.04 5.75 -18.79
N THR A 386 3.70 4.60 -18.79
CA THR A 386 3.21 3.37 -18.20
C THR A 386 4.07 3.01 -17.00
N THR A 387 3.44 2.88 -15.84
CA THR A 387 4.14 2.49 -14.62
C THR A 387 4.34 0.99 -14.58
N ASN A 388 5.60 0.55 -14.49
CA ASN A 388 5.97 -0.86 -14.43
C ASN A 388 6.71 -1.14 -13.12
N GLY A 389 6.20 -2.11 -12.36
CA GLY A 389 6.78 -2.52 -11.08
C GLY A 389 8.00 -3.40 -11.26
N GLY A 390 9.16 -2.94 -10.78
CA GLY A 390 10.41 -3.71 -10.80
C GLY A 390 10.42 -4.99 -9.96
N VAL A 391 9.44 -5.17 -9.08
CA VAL A 391 9.36 -6.29 -8.11
C VAL A 391 8.04 -7.08 -8.25
N GLY A 392 7.35 -6.90 -9.38
CA GLY A 392 6.06 -7.50 -9.74
C GLY A 392 4.92 -6.48 -9.84
N GLU A 393 3.77 -6.93 -10.36
CA GLU A 393 2.58 -6.12 -10.67
C GLU A 393 1.67 -5.85 -9.44
N ASP A 394 1.96 -6.44 -8.28
CA ASP A 394 1.18 -6.19 -7.04
C ASP A 394 1.66 -4.93 -6.30
N LEU A 395 1.03 -4.60 -5.15
CA LEU A 395 1.56 -3.62 -4.17
C LEU A 395 2.95 -4.00 -3.58
N ARG A 396 3.61 -5.04 -4.08
CA ARG A 396 4.97 -5.39 -3.73
C ARG A 396 5.91 -4.26 -4.16
N GLY A 397 6.64 -3.70 -3.19
CA GLY A 397 7.49 -2.52 -3.44
C GLY A 397 6.73 -1.20 -3.47
N VAL A 398 5.41 -1.18 -3.20
CA VAL A 398 4.65 0.06 -3.03
C VAL A 398 4.72 0.55 -1.60
N ARG A 399 5.03 1.83 -1.43
CA ARG A 399 4.97 2.55 -0.16
C ARG A 399 3.61 3.23 -0.03
N LEU A 400 2.87 2.84 0.99
CA LEU A 400 1.65 3.54 1.40
C LEU A 400 2.01 4.78 2.22
N TRP A 401 1.63 5.94 1.71
CA TRP A 401 1.71 7.20 2.43
C TRP A 401 0.52 7.38 3.35
N ARG A 402 0.60 8.39 4.20
CA ARG A 402 -0.51 8.71 5.10
C ARG A 402 -1.69 9.24 4.27
N SER A 403 -2.79 8.52 4.36
CA SER A 403 -4.09 8.88 3.83
C SER A 403 -5.16 8.25 4.74
N GLU A 404 -6.39 8.75 4.68
CA GLU A 404 -7.53 8.16 5.41
C GLU A 404 -7.86 6.75 4.93
N ILE A 405 -7.47 6.40 3.71
CA ILE A 405 -7.66 5.06 3.12
C ILE A 405 -6.46 4.13 3.31
N ARG A 406 -5.41 4.57 4.03
CA ARG A 406 -4.14 3.82 4.13
C ARG A 406 -4.33 2.41 4.71
N GLU A 407 -5.05 2.27 5.81
CA GLU A 407 -5.23 0.96 6.44
C GLU A 407 -6.13 0.07 5.58
N ALA A 408 -7.17 0.64 4.95
CA ALA A 408 -7.98 -0.09 3.99
C ALA A 408 -7.13 -0.67 2.85
N LEU A 409 -6.22 0.12 2.26
CA LEU A 409 -5.27 -0.33 1.24
C LEU A 409 -4.30 -1.41 1.75
N ARG A 410 -3.89 -1.34 3.02
CA ARG A 410 -2.99 -2.32 3.63
C ARG A 410 -3.68 -3.66 3.87
N ASP A 411 -4.94 -3.62 4.27
CA ASP A 411 -5.74 -4.78 4.64
C ASP A 411 -6.37 -5.48 3.41
N LEU A 412 -6.21 -4.91 2.21
CA LEU A 412 -6.60 -5.57 0.97
C LEU A 412 -5.82 -6.86 0.78
N ALA A 413 -6.54 -7.93 0.42
CA ALA A 413 -5.89 -9.17 0.01
C ALA A 413 -5.06 -9.00 -1.27
N ALA A 414 -5.57 -8.19 -2.19
CA ALA A 414 -4.90 -7.77 -3.41
C ALA A 414 -5.35 -6.37 -3.81
N PHE A 415 -4.49 -5.65 -4.48
CA PHE A 415 -4.85 -4.44 -5.21
C PHE A 415 -4.37 -4.64 -6.64
N PRO A 416 -5.25 -5.05 -7.56
CA PRO A 416 -4.88 -5.43 -8.91
C PRO A 416 -4.55 -4.18 -9.72
N TYR A 417 -3.35 -3.67 -9.49
CA TYR A 417 -2.69 -2.67 -10.30
C TYR A 417 -2.06 -3.40 -11.49
N ASN A 418 -2.20 -2.84 -12.69
CA ASN A 418 -1.67 -3.46 -13.90
C ASN A 418 -0.81 -2.45 -14.65
N ARG A 419 -1.47 -1.48 -15.32
CA ARG A 419 -0.83 -0.47 -16.16
C ARG A 419 -1.52 0.86 -15.94
N GLY A 420 -0.93 1.68 -15.07
CA GLY A 420 -1.36 3.05 -14.84
C GLY A 420 -0.36 4.08 -15.37
N ALA A 421 -0.78 5.34 -15.35
CA ALA A 421 0.08 6.51 -15.51
C ALA A 421 0.69 6.93 -14.17
N SER A 422 1.92 7.43 -14.20
CA SER A 422 2.51 8.08 -13.04
C SER A 422 1.96 9.50 -12.85
N LEU A 423 2.09 10.01 -11.63
CA LEU A 423 1.62 11.34 -11.25
C LEU A 423 2.79 12.26 -10.91
N THR A 424 2.70 13.51 -11.36
CA THR A 424 3.59 14.59 -10.92
C THR A 424 2.87 15.48 -9.92
N LEU A 425 3.50 15.75 -8.76
CA LEU A 425 2.90 16.53 -7.68
C LEU A 425 3.63 17.85 -7.40
N SER A 426 2.86 18.86 -7.02
CA SER A 426 3.31 20.19 -6.61
C SER A 426 2.36 20.82 -5.57
N GLY A 427 2.76 21.93 -4.98
CA GLY A 427 1.92 22.68 -4.03
C GLY A 427 1.57 21.88 -2.78
N ASP A 428 0.26 21.76 -2.52
CA ASP A 428 -0.28 21.09 -1.33
C ASP A 428 -0.65 19.62 -1.57
N ALA A 429 -0.54 19.11 -2.80
CA ALA A 429 -0.77 17.70 -3.09
C ALA A 429 0.31 16.80 -2.48
N HIS A 430 -0.06 15.59 -2.11
CA HIS A 430 0.85 14.58 -1.59
C HIS A 430 0.50 13.17 -2.04
N PRO A 431 1.48 12.26 -2.11
CA PRO A 431 1.24 10.89 -2.52
C PRO A 431 0.36 10.11 -1.54
N ILE A 432 -0.38 9.14 -2.07
CA ILE A 432 -1.04 8.03 -1.35
C ILE A 432 -0.26 6.73 -1.60
N LEU A 433 0.02 6.44 -2.87
CA LEU A 433 0.73 5.24 -3.32
C LEU A 433 1.99 5.65 -4.07
N VAL A 434 3.14 5.12 -3.66
CA VAL A 434 4.42 5.31 -4.37
C VAL A 434 5.04 3.97 -4.66
N GLY A 435 5.16 3.63 -5.94
CA GLY A 435 5.98 2.51 -6.39
C GLY A 435 7.46 2.84 -6.18
N ARG A 436 8.17 2.01 -5.41
CA ARG A 436 9.61 2.19 -5.17
C ARG A 436 10.39 1.28 -6.09
N PHE A 437 11.41 1.82 -6.74
CA PHE A 437 12.15 1.14 -7.81
C PHE A 437 11.24 0.72 -8.96
N TRP A 438 10.30 1.60 -9.28
CA TRP A 438 9.37 1.47 -10.39
C TRP A 438 9.85 2.31 -11.55
N GLN A 439 9.47 1.89 -12.76
CA GLN A 439 9.70 2.64 -13.98
C GLN A 439 8.41 3.37 -14.37
N GLY A 440 8.50 4.63 -14.78
CA GLY A 440 7.52 5.28 -15.64
C GLY A 440 8.08 5.27 -17.06
N ASP A 441 7.63 4.29 -17.85
CA ASP A 441 8.03 4.03 -19.23
C ASP A 441 7.28 5.00 -20.16
N THR A 442 8.00 5.93 -20.78
CA THR A 442 7.41 7.05 -21.50
C THR A 442 6.53 6.55 -22.64
N GLY A 443 5.28 7.02 -22.69
CA GLY A 443 4.31 6.59 -23.69
C GLY A 443 4.69 7.00 -25.11
N ASN A 444 4.24 6.23 -26.10
CA ASN A 444 4.48 6.49 -27.51
C ASN A 444 3.17 6.69 -28.27
N PHE A 445 2.89 7.94 -28.68
CA PHE A 445 1.71 8.28 -29.47
C PHE A 445 1.60 7.56 -30.82
N PHE A 446 2.71 7.02 -31.32
CA PHE A 446 2.75 6.32 -32.61
C PHE A 446 2.59 4.80 -32.47
N ALA A 447 2.50 4.27 -31.24
CA ALA A 447 2.36 2.84 -30.95
C ALA A 447 0.91 2.46 -30.62
N GLU A 448 -0.05 2.85 -31.48
CA GLU A 448 -1.48 2.59 -31.26
C GLU A 448 -1.78 1.07 -31.17
N ASP A 449 -1.06 0.25 -31.94
CA ASP A 449 -1.14 -1.22 -31.92
C ASP A 449 -0.61 -1.85 -30.61
N GLN A 450 0.14 -1.07 -29.84
CA GLN A 450 0.64 -1.42 -28.52
C GLN A 450 -0.03 -0.58 -27.43
N ALA A 451 -1.27 -0.10 -27.65
CA ALA A 451 -1.99 0.70 -26.65
C ALA A 451 -1.20 1.92 -26.12
N PHE A 452 -0.38 2.54 -27.00
CA PHE A 452 0.44 3.71 -26.69
C PHE A 452 1.51 3.48 -25.61
N LEU A 453 1.81 2.22 -25.32
CA LEU A 453 2.86 1.80 -24.39
C LEU A 453 4.25 2.25 -24.89
N GLY A 454 5.17 2.41 -23.95
CA GLY A 454 6.58 2.57 -24.26
C GLY A 454 7.22 1.23 -24.66
N ASP A 455 8.55 1.15 -24.58
CA ASP A 455 9.29 -0.02 -25.05
C ASP A 455 9.62 -1.05 -23.95
N PHE A 456 9.11 -0.83 -22.74
CA PHE A 456 9.38 -1.62 -21.53
C PHE A 456 10.86 -1.73 -21.17
N ARG A 457 11.70 -0.84 -21.70
CA ARG A 457 13.13 -0.74 -21.39
C ARG A 457 13.38 0.59 -20.74
N LEU A 458 14.41 0.66 -19.89
CA LEU A 458 14.82 1.93 -19.31
C LEU A 458 15.47 2.79 -20.39
N SER A 459 14.70 3.74 -20.92
CA SER A 459 15.06 4.55 -22.08
C SER A 459 15.23 6.03 -21.73
N PRO A 460 15.98 6.82 -22.53
CA PRO A 460 16.09 8.26 -22.31
C PRO A 460 14.71 8.95 -22.28
N GLY A 461 14.43 9.69 -21.20
CA GLY A 461 13.12 10.31 -20.94
C GLY A 461 12.37 9.65 -19.78
N ASP A 462 12.65 8.37 -19.52
CA ASP A 462 11.96 7.62 -18.48
C ASP A 462 12.29 8.09 -17.08
N SER A 463 11.34 7.82 -16.17
CA SER A 463 11.57 7.91 -14.74
C SER A 463 11.81 6.53 -14.15
N PHE A 464 12.75 6.41 -13.21
CA PHE A 464 13.01 5.17 -12.47
C PHE A 464 13.26 5.44 -11.00
N GLY A 465 12.73 4.60 -10.11
CA GLY A 465 12.85 4.78 -8.66
C GLY A 465 11.50 5.04 -8.04
N ASP A 466 11.31 6.21 -7.46
CA ASP A 466 10.11 6.57 -6.71
C ASP A 466 9.07 7.19 -7.66
N VAL A 467 8.09 6.37 -8.06
CA VAL A 467 7.01 6.71 -9.00
C VAL A 467 5.70 6.84 -8.24
N ILE A 468 4.97 7.94 -8.43
CA ILE A 468 3.72 8.21 -7.71
C ILE A 468 2.57 7.57 -8.48
N LEU A 469 1.89 6.61 -7.87
CA LEU A 469 0.80 5.82 -8.47
C LEU A 469 -0.58 6.32 -8.06
N ALA A 470 -0.67 6.99 -6.91
CA ALA A 470 -1.87 7.67 -6.46
C ALA A 470 -1.52 8.86 -5.57
N ALA A 471 -2.35 9.89 -5.59
CA ALA A 471 -2.14 11.13 -4.85
C ALA A 471 -3.44 11.70 -4.30
N GLU A 472 -3.32 12.54 -3.28
CA GLU A 472 -4.41 13.33 -2.74
C GLU A 472 -4.06 14.80 -2.62
N TRP A 473 -5.09 15.63 -2.65
CA TRP A 473 -5.06 17.04 -2.28
C TRP A 473 -6.24 17.34 -1.37
N GLN A 474 -6.05 18.27 -0.44
CA GLN A 474 -7.10 18.73 0.46
C GLN A 474 -7.09 20.26 0.60
N GLY A 475 -8.23 20.88 0.32
CA GLY A 475 -8.42 22.32 0.38
C GLY A 475 -8.82 22.83 1.78
N ALA A 476 -8.66 24.14 1.99
CA ALA A 476 -9.00 24.80 3.25
C ALA A 476 -10.51 24.74 3.58
N ALA A 477 -11.39 24.75 2.56
CA ALA A 477 -12.83 24.58 2.73
C ALA A 477 -13.25 23.11 2.99
N GLY A 478 -12.28 22.18 3.05
CA GLY A 478 -12.52 20.76 3.28
C GLY A 478 -12.78 19.93 2.03
N GLY A 479 -12.65 20.54 0.83
CA GLY A 479 -12.72 19.82 -0.44
C GLY A 479 -11.51 18.94 -0.67
N ARG A 480 -11.67 17.88 -1.46
CA ARG A 480 -10.65 16.84 -1.64
C ARG A 480 -10.54 16.40 -3.08
N VAL A 481 -9.32 16.03 -3.47
CA VAL A 481 -9.07 15.33 -4.73
C VAL A 481 -8.28 14.08 -4.41
N MET A 482 -8.72 12.93 -4.91
CA MET A 482 -7.92 11.71 -4.92
C MET A 482 -7.79 11.24 -6.35
N VAL A 483 -6.56 10.94 -6.77
CA VAL A 483 -6.24 10.50 -8.13
C VAL A 483 -5.50 9.18 -8.03
N PHE A 484 -6.00 8.16 -8.72
CA PHE A 484 -5.29 6.91 -8.98
C PHE A 484 -4.82 6.91 -10.43
N GLY A 485 -3.54 6.57 -10.63
CA GLY A 485 -2.91 6.48 -11.95
C GLY A 485 -3.43 5.33 -12.82
N ASP A 486 -4.13 4.37 -12.22
CA ASP A 486 -4.65 3.18 -12.87
C ASP A 486 -6.15 3.03 -12.62
N THR A 487 -6.88 2.61 -13.65
CA THR A 487 -8.30 2.30 -13.59
C THR A 487 -8.58 0.83 -13.25
N THR A 488 -7.61 -0.06 -13.49
CA THR A 488 -7.74 -1.52 -13.33
C THR A 488 -8.27 -1.92 -11.96
N PRO A 489 -7.82 -1.34 -10.82
CA PRO A 489 -8.33 -1.72 -9.51
C PRO A 489 -9.85 -1.51 -9.33
N PHE A 490 -10.47 -0.70 -10.18
CA PHE A 490 -11.89 -0.34 -10.09
C PHE A 490 -12.73 -0.93 -11.23
N ALA A 491 -12.12 -1.76 -12.09
CA ALA A 491 -12.82 -2.49 -13.14
C ALA A 491 -13.68 -3.63 -12.58
N ASN A 492 -14.71 -4.07 -13.30
CA ASN A 492 -15.70 -5.07 -12.91
C ASN A 492 -15.02 -6.37 -12.47
N THR A 493 -13.94 -6.76 -13.17
CA THR A 493 -13.11 -7.92 -12.86
C THR A 493 -12.30 -7.76 -11.57
N ALA A 494 -11.94 -6.54 -11.21
CA ALA A 494 -11.16 -6.21 -10.01
C ALA A 494 -12.01 -5.88 -8.78
N LEU A 495 -13.30 -5.54 -8.95
CA LEU A 495 -14.17 -5.10 -7.85
C LEU A 495 -14.23 -6.10 -6.69
N GLY A 496 -14.10 -7.41 -6.95
CA GLY A 496 -14.03 -8.41 -5.88
C GLY A 496 -12.84 -8.22 -4.94
N TYR A 497 -11.73 -7.66 -5.40
CA TYR A 497 -10.55 -7.38 -4.58
C TYR A 497 -10.62 -6.02 -3.90
N THR A 498 -11.25 -5.04 -4.54
CA THR A 498 -11.22 -3.63 -4.08
C THR A 498 -12.52 -3.14 -3.46
N SER A 499 -13.60 -3.92 -3.47
CA SER A 499 -14.85 -3.56 -2.77
C SER A 499 -14.65 -3.20 -1.29
N PRO A 500 -13.77 -3.88 -0.50
CA PRO A 500 -13.45 -3.45 0.86
C PRO A 500 -12.84 -2.04 0.97
N LEU A 501 -12.17 -1.56 -0.09
CA LEU A 501 -11.60 -0.22 -0.15
C LEU A 501 -12.65 0.85 -0.48
N LEU A 502 -13.72 0.50 -1.22
CA LEU A 502 -14.69 1.47 -1.71
C LEU A 502 -15.38 2.25 -0.58
N ILE A 503 -15.75 1.60 0.51
CA ILE A 503 -16.38 2.28 1.66
C ILE A 503 -15.43 3.31 2.27
N PRO A 504 -14.23 2.95 2.78
CA PRO A 504 -13.33 3.94 3.35
C PRO A 504 -12.92 5.01 2.34
N LEU A 505 -12.82 4.68 1.05
CA LEU A 505 -12.56 5.66 -0.01
C LEU A 505 -13.68 6.68 -0.14
N ILE A 506 -14.92 6.24 -0.30
CA ILE A 506 -16.08 7.12 -0.39
C ILE A 506 -16.30 7.89 0.90
N GLN A 507 -16.08 7.28 2.06
CA GLN A 507 -16.16 7.98 3.35
C GLN A 507 -15.11 9.08 3.47
N ALA A 508 -13.86 8.79 3.09
CA ALA A 508 -12.81 9.80 3.09
C ALA A 508 -13.20 10.99 2.18
N LEU A 509 -13.79 10.73 1.01
CA LEU A 509 -14.24 11.80 0.12
C LEU A 509 -15.52 12.50 0.61
N SER A 510 -16.38 11.80 1.34
CA SER A 510 -17.66 12.34 1.81
C SER A 510 -17.54 13.17 3.08
N LEU A 511 -16.54 12.91 3.92
CA LEU A 511 -16.35 13.66 5.15
C LEU A 511 -15.84 15.08 4.87
N PRO A 512 -16.37 16.11 5.56
CA PRO A 512 -15.71 17.41 5.58
C PRO A 512 -14.31 17.19 6.14
N GLY A 513 -13.29 17.66 5.42
CA GLY A 513 -11.90 17.47 5.78
C GLY A 513 -11.64 17.58 7.29
N THR A 514 -11.35 16.46 7.95
CA THR A 514 -11.39 16.43 9.42
C THR A 514 -10.13 17.05 10.04
N SER A 515 -10.37 17.91 11.03
CA SER A 515 -9.41 18.68 11.82
C SER A 515 -8.64 19.75 11.03
N PRO A 516 -8.81 21.04 11.38
CA PRO A 516 -7.96 22.07 10.83
C PRO A 516 -6.51 21.74 11.20
N SER A 517 -5.69 21.47 10.19
CA SER A 517 -4.25 21.25 10.33
C SER A 517 -3.57 22.36 11.13
N TRP A 518 -4.15 23.57 11.15
CA TRP A 518 -3.72 24.70 11.99
C TRP A 518 -3.87 24.47 13.50
N VAL A 519 -4.84 23.68 13.99
CA VAL A 519 -4.96 23.37 15.43
C VAL A 519 -3.79 22.48 15.86
N ARG A 520 -3.53 21.42 15.07
CA ARG A 520 -2.37 20.54 15.27
C ARG A 520 -1.06 21.30 15.09
N GLY A 521 -0.98 22.15 14.07
CA GLY A 521 0.14 23.05 13.81
C GLY A 521 0.34 24.09 14.92
N GLY A 522 -0.73 24.57 15.54
CA GLY A 522 -0.70 25.50 16.67
C GLY A 522 -0.19 24.83 17.94
N ILE A 523 -0.66 23.62 18.25
CA ILE A 523 -0.16 22.81 19.37
C ILE A 523 1.32 22.46 19.14
N ALA A 524 1.67 22.03 17.94
CA ALA A 524 3.04 21.79 17.50
C ALA A 524 3.94 23.02 17.67
N GLY A 525 3.49 24.17 17.17
CA GLY A 525 4.20 25.44 17.25
C GLY A 525 4.38 25.89 18.70
N LEU A 526 3.36 25.72 19.54
CA LEU A 526 3.42 26.01 20.97
C LEU A 526 4.44 25.11 21.68
N VAL A 527 4.43 23.81 21.39
CA VAL A 527 5.40 22.84 21.92
C VAL A 527 6.83 23.26 21.55
N VAL A 528 7.07 23.56 20.27
CA VAL A 528 8.37 24.02 19.78
C VAL A 528 8.79 25.34 20.43
N ALA A 529 7.88 26.31 20.56
CA ALA A 529 8.16 27.61 21.18
C ALA A 529 8.50 27.49 22.67
N VAL A 530 7.71 26.72 23.44
CA VAL A 530 7.98 26.43 24.86
C VAL A 530 9.33 25.72 25.00
N GLY A 531 9.59 24.75 24.12
CA GLY A 531 10.84 24.03 24.09
C GLY A 531 12.07 24.89 23.76
N LEU A 532 11.98 25.77 22.76
CA LEU A 532 13.01 26.76 22.42
C LEU A 532 13.25 27.74 23.57
N ALA A 533 12.20 28.22 24.23
CA ALA A 533 12.30 29.08 25.40
C ALA A 533 13.01 28.36 26.57
N PHE A 534 12.71 27.07 26.76
CA PHE A 534 13.37 26.23 27.76
C PHE A 534 14.85 26.04 27.41
N MET A 535 15.19 25.77 26.15
CA MET A 535 16.57 25.55 25.68
C MET A 535 17.51 26.70 26.05
N ARG A 536 17.06 27.97 26.01
CA ARG A 536 17.91 29.13 26.34
C ARG A 536 18.55 29.04 27.74
N ARG A 537 17.90 28.37 28.70
CA ARG A 537 18.38 28.25 30.09
C ARG A 537 19.39 27.13 30.36
N TYR A 538 19.60 26.21 29.41
CA TYR A 538 20.45 25.04 29.65
C TYR A 538 21.75 25.04 28.85
N LYS A 539 22.71 24.21 29.28
CA LYS A 539 23.97 23.96 28.56
C LYS A 539 23.71 23.38 27.17
N PRO A 540 24.60 23.58 26.17
CA PRO A 540 24.40 23.16 24.78
C PRO A 540 23.99 21.69 24.60
N THR A 541 24.57 20.79 25.39
CA THR A 541 24.25 19.35 25.36
C THR A 541 22.81 19.04 25.76
N VAL A 542 22.26 19.76 26.75
CA VAL A 542 20.86 19.62 27.17
C VAL A 542 19.91 20.25 26.16
N ARG A 543 20.34 21.33 25.48
CA ARG A 543 19.56 21.95 24.39
C ARG A 543 19.29 20.96 23.26
N VAL A 544 20.32 20.24 22.83
CA VAL A 544 20.18 19.23 21.76
C VAL A 544 19.20 18.13 22.14
N SER A 545 19.26 17.62 23.39
CA SER A 545 18.31 16.60 23.85
C SER A 545 16.86 17.11 23.91
N ILE A 546 16.65 18.35 24.38
CA ILE A 546 15.33 18.99 24.38
C ILE A 546 14.82 19.15 22.95
N LEU A 547 15.67 19.63 22.03
CA LEU A 547 15.33 19.78 20.62
C LEU A 547 14.87 18.44 20.02
N LEU A 548 15.64 17.38 20.21
CA LEU A 548 15.30 16.04 19.70
C LEU A 548 13.96 15.53 20.25
N VAL A 549 13.65 15.79 21.52
CA VAL A 549 12.38 15.37 22.13
C VAL A 549 11.21 16.19 21.60
N LEU A 550 11.38 17.50 21.41
CA LEU A 550 10.35 18.34 20.78
C LEU A 550 10.07 17.90 19.36
N VAL A 551 11.14 17.57 18.64
CA VAL A 551 11.15 17.17 17.25
C VAL A 551 10.51 15.76 17.10
N ALA A 552 10.80 14.83 18.02
CA ALA A 552 10.12 13.55 18.13
C ALA A 552 8.64 13.70 18.52
N GLY A 553 8.33 14.52 19.54
CA GLY A 553 6.96 14.80 19.98
C GLY A 553 6.13 15.49 18.90
N LEU A 554 6.75 16.35 18.10
CA LEU A 554 6.16 16.96 16.92
C LEU A 554 5.86 15.89 15.85
N CYS A 555 6.79 14.98 15.58
CA CYS A 555 6.53 13.88 14.66
C CYS A 555 5.48 12.89 15.17
N ILE A 556 5.35 12.70 16.48
CA ILE A 556 4.26 11.91 17.09
C ILE A 556 2.94 12.65 16.90
N LEU A 557 2.84 13.93 17.24
CA LEU A 557 1.63 14.74 17.07
C LEU A 557 1.20 14.87 15.60
N LEU A 558 2.18 14.97 14.70
CA LEU A 558 1.93 14.97 13.27
C LEU A 558 1.61 13.56 12.78
N GLY A 559 2.26 12.50 13.28
CA GLY A 559 2.11 11.12 12.81
C GLY A 559 0.89 10.37 13.35
N PHE A 560 0.44 10.65 14.57
CA PHE A 560 -0.76 10.10 15.19
C PHE A 560 -1.97 10.96 14.80
N SER A 561 -2.56 10.69 13.64
CA SER A 561 -4.02 10.73 13.59
C SER A 561 -4.46 9.29 13.69
N GLU A 562 -5.45 9.01 14.53
CA GLU A 562 -6.12 7.72 14.52
C GLU A 562 -6.46 7.37 13.07
N THR A 563 -5.83 6.31 12.57
CA THR A 563 -6.33 5.61 11.41
C THR A 563 -7.67 5.07 11.86
N ARG A 564 -8.75 5.70 11.41
CA ARG A 564 -10.08 5.14 11.58
C ARG A 564 -10.01 3.73 11.03
N ARG A 565 -10.42 2.76 11.85
CA ARG A 565 -10.55 1.39 11.34
C ARG A 565 -11.45 1.47 10.11
N PRO A 566 -11.05 0.82 9.00
CA PRO A 566 -11.86 0.81 7.81
C PRO A 566 -13.28 0.39 8.19
N SER A 567 -14.24 1.14 7.68
CA SER A 567 -15.65 0.79 7.87
C SER A 567 -15.91 -0.55 7.22
N ARG A 568 -16.55 -1.43 7.98
CA ARG A 568 -16.96 -2.74 7.50
C ARG A 568 -18.05 -2.60 6.45
N ILE A 569 -18.16 -3.60 5.57
CA ILE A 569 -19.30 -3.73 4.67
C ILE A 569 -20.58 -3.74 5.51
N PRO A 570 -21.62 -2.93 5.21
CA PRO A 570 -22.81 -2.85 6.05
C PRO A 570 -23.54 -4.20 6.11
N GLU A 571 -24.12 -4.51 7.27
CA GLU A 571 -24.75 -5.82 7.54
C GLU A 571 -25.87 -6.18 6.55
N THR A 572 -26.53 -5.17 5.98
CA THR A 572 -27.67 -5.33 5.08
C THR A 572 -27.27 -5.69 3.65
N VAL A 573 -25.97 -5.65 3.32
CA VAL A 573 -25.50 -5.86 1.96
C VAL A 573 -25.31 -7.35 1.69
N PRO A 574 -25.95 -7.91 0.65
CA PRO A 574 -25.71 -9.29 0.26
C PRO A 574 -24.28 -9.43 -0.28
N THR A 575 -23.44 -10.22 0.40
CA THR A 575 -22.01 -10.35 0.10
C THR A 575 -21.61 -11.74 -0.37
N LEU A 576 -20.62 -11.78 -1.26
CA LEU A 576 -19.85 -12.98 -1.61
C LEU A 576 -18.43 -12.81 -1.09
N ILE A 577 -18.10 -13.48 0.01
CA ILE A 577 -16.75 -13.42 0.58
C ILE A 577 -15.88 -14.54 0.03
N VAL A 578 -14.72 -14.21 -0.52
CA VAL A 578 -13.67 -15.17 -0.87
C VAL A 578 -12.58 -15.07 0.20
N ALA A 579 -12.48 -16.08 1.07
CA ALA A 579 -11.58 -16.03 2.22
C ALA A 579 -10.14 -16.28 1.78
N THR A 580 -9.26 -15.28 1.77
CA THR A 580 -7.91 -15.37 1.17
C THR A 580 -6.84 -15.95 2.10
N ASN A 581 -6.90 -15.71 3.41
CA ASN A 581 -5.89 -16.18 4.38
C ASN A 581 -5.87 -17.70 4.64
N VAL A 582 -6.88 -18.42 4.14
CA VAL A 582 -6.92 -19.89 4.15
C VAL A 582 -6.30 -20.45 2.86
N LEU A 583 -6.00 -19.60 1.87
CA LEU A 583 -5.66 -19.96 0.49
C LEU A 583 -4.25 -19.48 0.15
N ASN A 584 -3.35 -20.37 -0.25
CA ASN A 584 -1.98 -20.00 -0.67
C ASN A 584 -1.71 -20.31 -2.15
N GLN A 585 -2.76 -20.50 -2.95
CA GLN A 585 -2.67 -20.93 -4.34
C GLN A 585 -3.62 -20.18 -5.28
N LEU A 586 -4.32 -19.17 -4.76
CA LEU A 586 -5.04 -18.24 -5.60
C LEU A 586 -4.02 -17.35 -6.29
N ASP A 587 -4.16 -17.24 -7.60
CA ASP A 587 -3.56 -16.15 -8.32
C ASP A 587 -4.37 -14.89 -8.02
N LEU A 588 -3.73 -13.86 -7.51
CA LEU A 588 -4.38 -12.56 -7.26
C LEU A 588 -4.35 -11.69 -8.53
N ASN A 589 -3.64 -12.13 -9.57
CA ASN A 589 -3.84 -11.62 -10.91
C ASN A 589 -5.27 -11.93 -11.35
N VAL A 590 -5.99 -10.89 -11.72
CA VAL A 590 -7.40 -10.94 -12.13
C VAL A 590 -7.64 -11.94 -13.26
N TYR A 591 -6.68 -12.10 -14.17
CA TYR A 591 -6.78 -13.00 -15.33
C TYR A 591 -6.11 -14.36 -15.13
N GLY A 592 -5.43 -14.58 -14.01
CA GLY A 592 -4.73 -15.84 -13.74
C GLY A 592 -5.70 -17.03 -13.71
N ASP A 593 -5.27 -18.18 -14.24
CA ASP A 593 -6.08 -19.41 -14.29
C ASP A 593 -6.58 -19.87 -12.92
N ARG A 594 -5.79 -19.60 -11.87
CA ARG A 594 -6.10 -19.94 -10.48
C ARG A 594 -6.75 -18.79 -9.70
N SER A 595 -7.23 -17.76 -10.38
CA SER A 595 -7.92 -16.64 -9.75
C SER A 595 -9.42 -16.93 -9.59
N PRO A 596 -10.09 -16.46 -8.52
CA PRO A 596 -11.54 -16.58 -8.35
C PRO A 596 -12.33 -15.46 -9.06
N THR A 597 -11.70 -14.63 -9.90
CA THR A 597 -12.32 -13.48 -10.57
C THR A 597 -13.64 -13.81 -11.24
N ALA A 598 -13.69 -14.86 -12.06
CA ALA A 598 -14.90 -15.22 -12.81
C ALA A 598 -16.10 -15.45 -11.88
N LEU A 599 -15.87 -16.09 -10.73
CA LEU A 599 -16.91 -16.31 -9.73
C LEU A 599 -17.33 -15.02 -9.03
N MET A 600 -16.40 -14.10 -8.77
CA MET A 600 -16.72 -12.78 -8.21
C MET A 600 -17.54 -11.93 -9.18
N VAL A 601 -17.24 -12.00 -10.49
CA VAL A 601 -18.02 -11.39 -11.57
C VAL A 601 -19.44 -11.98 -11.63
N GLU A 602 -19.60 -13.30 -11.50
CA GLU A 602 -20.93 -13.90 -11.36
C GLU A 602 -21.66 -13.43 -10.09
N GLY A 603 -20.93 -13.25 -8.98
CA GLY A 603 -21.46 -12.65 -7.76
C GLY A 603 -22.07 -11.27 -8.01
N LEU A 604 -21.35 -10.40 -8.71
CA LEU A 604 -21.86 -9.08 -9.12
C LEU A 604 -23.14 -9.19 -9.95
N ARG A 605 -23.13 -10.07 -10.96
CA ARG A 605 -24.29 -10.31 -11.84
C ARG A 605 -25.52 -10.80 -11.06
N GLU A 606 -25.32 -11.58 -10.01
CA GLU A 606 -26.37 -12.07 -9.10
C GLU A 606 -26.69 -11.11 -7.96
N GLY A 607 -26.22 -9.86 -8.05
CA GLY A 607 -26.57 -8.82 -7.11
C GLY A 607 -25.76 -8.81 -5.81
N LEU A 608 -24.74 -9.65 -5.68
CA LEU A 608 -23.86 -9.70 -4.51
C LEU A 608 -22.74 -8.65 -4.63
N VAL A 609 -22.22 -8.19 -3.49
CA VAL A 609 -20.95 -7.44 -3.43
C VAL A 609 -19.82 -8.44 -3.12
N PRO A 610 -18.97 -8.79 -4.09
CA PRO A 610 -17.85 -9.68 -3.85
C PRO A 610 -16.76 -8.99 -3.03
N ALA A 611 -16.10 -9.74 -2.15
CA ALA A 611 -14.97 -9.24 -1.40
C ALA A 611 -13.95 -10.35 -1.08
N ALA A 612 -12.72 -10.17 -1.54
CA ALA A 612 -11.58 -11.03 -1.21
C ALA A 612 -10.89 -10.48 0.04
N MET A 613 -10.94 -11.22 1.15
CA MET A 613 -10.39 -10.79 2.44
C MET A 613 -10.02 -11.99 3.32
N SER A 614 -9.25 -11.75 4.38
CA SER A 614 -8.99 -12.77 5.40
C SER A 614 -10.29 -13.22 6.07
N LEU A 615 -10.43 -14.51 6.38
CA LEU A 615 -11.53 -15.04 7.17
C LEU A 615 -11.64 -14.37 8.55
N GLU A 616 -10.52 -13.89 9.09
CA GLU A 616 -10.45 -13.19 10.39
C GLU A 616 -10.98 -11.75 10.31
N ASP A 617 -10.95 -11.16 9.11
CA ASP A 617 -11.43 -9.80 8.85
C ASP A 617 -12.91 -9.77 8.48
N VAL A 618 -13.49 -10.94 8.15
CA VAL A 618 -14.94 -11.10 8.05
C VAL A 618 -15.54 -10.72 9.39
N GLY A 619 -16.42 -9.71 9.36
CA GLY A 619 -17.10 -9.21 10.55
C GLY A 619 -17.85 -10.31 11.32
N PRO A 620 -18.37 -9.99 12.51
CA PRO A 620 -19.18 -10.95 13.27
C PRO A 620 -20.44 -11.37 12.51
N GLU A 621 -20.93 -10.52 11.60
CA GLU A 621 -22.12 -10.78 10.80
C GLU A 621 -21.91 -11.84 9.71
N PRO A 622 -22.92 -12.70 9.48
CA PRO A 622 -22.85 -13.74 8.47
C PRO A 622 -22.90 -13.15 7.05
N PRO A 623 -21.93 -13.44 6.17
CA PRO A 623 -22.06 -13.11 4.76
C PRO A 623 -23.17 -13.94 4.10
N GLN A 624 -23.67 -13.53 2.93
CA GLN A 624 -24.66 -14.35 2.21
C GLN A 624 -23.99 -15.62 1.66
N VAL A 625 -22.83 -15.47 1.03
CA VAL A 625 -22.03 -16.57 0.52
C VAL A 625 -20.60 -16.42 1.03
N LEU A 626 -20.03 -17.52 1.50
CA LEU A 626 -18.61 -17.62 1.86
C LEU A 626 -17.96 -18.75 1.06
N LEU A 627 -16.92 -18.42 0.31
CA LEU A 627 -16.15 -19.35 -0.49
C LEU A 627 -14.79 -19.63 0.16
N LEU A 628 -14.50 -20.92 0.36
CA LEU A 628 -13.19 -21.46 0.72
C LEU A 628 -12.67 -22.28 -0.48
N SER A 629 -11.81 -21.71 -1.31
CA SER A 629 -11.24 -22.38 -2.48
C SER A 629 -9.82 -22.88 -2.23
N SER A 630 -9.64 -24.19 -2.07
CA SER A 630 -8.34 -24.85 -1.89
C SER A 630 -7.64 -24.50 -0.58
N PRO A 631 -8.27 -24.79 0.58
CA PRO A 631 -7.69 -24.44 1.87
C PRO A 631 -6.33 -25.12 2.07
N ARG A 632 -5.28 -24.32 2.29
CA ARG A 632 -3.90 -24.78 2.43
C ARG A 632 -3.40 -24.87 3.87
N ARG A 633 -4.19 -24.42 4.84
CA ARG A 633 -4.03 -24.72 6.27
C ARG A 633 -5.29 -25.35 6.82
N ALA A 634 -5.14 -26.12 7.89
CA ALA A 634 -6.29 -26.55 8.67
C ALA A 634 -7.01 -25.34 9.25
N LEU A 635 -8.33 -25.45 9.38
CA LEU A 635 -9.10 -24.46 10.13
C LEU A 635 -8.91 -24.73 11.62
N SER A 636 -8.76 -23.67 12.40
CA SER A 636 -8.82 -23.77 13.86
C SER A 636 -10.22 -24.18 14.31
N SER A 637 -10.34 -24.78 15.50
CA SER A 637 -11.66 -25.12 16.06
C SER A 637 -12.58 -23.90 16.19
N ARG A 638 -12.00 -22.71 16.40
CA ARG A 638 -12.75 -21.45 16.44
C ARG A 638 -13.30 -21.07 15.06
N GLU A 639 -12.50 -21.18 14.01
CA GLU A 639 -12.94 -20.91 12.64
C GLU A 639 -14.03 -21.90 12.21
N VAL A 640 -13.84 -23.20 12.48
CA VAL A 640 -14.86 -24.22 12.20
C VAL A 640 -16.17 -23.90 12.93
N ALA A 641 -16.11 -23.55 14.22
CA ALA A 641 -17.30 -23.15 14.98
C ALA A 641 -17.96 -21.88 14.44
N HIS A 642 -17.19 -20.91 13.93
CA HIS A 642 -17.72 -19.71 13.28
C HIS A 642 -18.42 -20.05 11.95
N LEU A 643 -17.81 -20.91 11.12
CA LEU A 643 -18.43 -21.36 9.88
C LEU A 643 -19.79 -22.02 10.13
N PHE A 644 -19.86 -22.97 11.07
CA PHE A 644 -21.11 -23.64 11.40
C PHE A 644 -22.17 -22.66 11.92
N ARG A 645 -21.79 -21.70 12.77
CA ARG A 645 -22.70 -20.65 13.24
C ARG A 645 -23.26 -19.80 12.09
N TRP A 646 -22.41 -19.34 11.18
CA TRP A 646 -22.85 -18.58 10.02
C TRP A 646 -23.78 -19.39 9.12
N VAL A 647 -23.51 -20.68 8.92
CA VAL A 647 -24.43 -21.56 8.18
C VAL A 647 -25.78 -21.63 8.89
N GLU A 648 -25.81 -21.84 10.20
CA GLU A 648 -27.05 -21.85 10.99
C GLU A 648 -27.84 -20.54 10.86
N GLU A 649 -27.14 -19.40 10.79
CA GLU A 649 -27.71 -18.06 10.66
C GLU A 649 -28.20 -17.72 9.23
N GLY A 650 -27.79 -18.50 8.21
CA GLY A 650 -28.29 -18.36 6.84
C GLY A 650 -27.23 -18.17 5.76
N THR A 651 -25.95 -18.29 6.08
CA THR A 651 -24.86 -18.26 5.11
C THR A 651 -24.82 -19.55 4.28
N THR A 652 -24.57 -19.40 2.98
CA THR A 652 -24.13 -20.51 2.14
C THR A 652 -22.61 -20.57 2.16
N VAL A 653 -22.03 -21.57 2.82
CA VAL A 653 -20.58 -21.78 2.83
C VAL A 653 -20.25 -22.85 1.79
N ILE A 654 -19.35 -22.51 0.88
CA ILE A 654 -18.93 -23.37 -0.22
C ILE A 654 -17.45 -23.66 -0.08
N VAL A 655 -17.09 -24.94 -0.05
CA VAL A 655 -15.71 -25.40 0.05
C VAL A 655 -15.38 -26.18 -1.21
N ALA A 656 -14.57 -25.57 -2.08
CA ALA A 656 -14.03 -26.21 -3.28
C ALA A 656 -12.61 -26.67 -2.99
N ALA A 657 -12.30 -27.94 -3.21
CA ALA A 657 -11.06 -28.51 -2.71
C ALA A 657 -10.53 -29.67 -3.57
N ASP A 658 -9.22 -29.67 -3.78
CA ASP A 658 -8.48 -30.78 -4.40
C ASP A 658 -7.98 -31.76 -3.31
N GLY A 659 -8.34 -33.04 -3.45
CA GLY A 659 -7.91 -34.10 -2.56
C GLY A 659 -6.39 -34.35 -2.57
N ASN A 660 -5.63 -33.83 -3.53
CA ASN A 660 -4.17 -33.87 -3.49
C ASN A 660 -3.57 -32.95 -2.44
N ILE A 661 -4.31 -31.94 -1.96
CA ILE A 661 -3.80 -30.96 -1.00
C ILE A 661 -4.01 -31.51 0.42
N PRO A 662 -2.94 -31.79 1.21
CA PRO A 662 -3.08 -32.42 2.52
C PRO A 662 -3.96 -31.63 3.49
N SER A 663 -3.81 -30.31 3.51
CA SER A 663 -4.62 -29.40 4.32
C SER A 663 -6.08 -29.36 3.90
N ALA A 664 -6.37 -29.51 2.60
CA ALA A 664 -7.74 -29.63 2.13
C ALA A 664 -8.41 -30.90 2.67
N ARG A 665 -7.69 -32.04 2.70
CA ARG A 665 -8.18 -33.26 3.36
C ARG A 665 -8.54 -33.02 4.83
N VAL A 666 -7.72 -32.26 5.55
CA VAL A 666 -7.98 -31.91 6.96
C VAL A 666 -9.25 -31.07 7.08
N VAL A 667 -9.41 -30.02 6.25
CA VAL A 667 -10.61 -29.17 6.28
C VAL A 667 -11.87 -29.98 5.94
N ILE A 668 -11.82 -30.81 4.89
CA ILE A 668 -12.96 -31.68 4.52
C ILE A 668 -13.29 -32.67 5.65
N HIS A 669 -12.27 -33.23 6.33
CA HIS A 669 -12.46 -34.07 7.51
C HIS A 669 -13.09 -33.31 8.68
N GLN A 670 -12.69 -32.06 8.93
CA GLN A 670 -13.30 -31.21 9.97
C GLN A 670 -14.78 -30.91 9.70
N LEU A 671 -15.21 -30.94 8.43
CA LEU A 671 -16.61 -30.82 8.03
C LEU A 671 -17.37 -32.16 8.08
N GLY A 672 -16.69 -33.25 8.44
CA GLY A 672 -17.29 -34.59 8.54
C GLY A 672 -17.36 -35.34 7.22
N LEU A 673 -16.49 -35.04 6.25
CA LEU A 673 -16.40 -35.76 4.98
C LEU A 673 -14.98 -36.31 4.80
N THR A 674 -14.80 -37.25 3.86
CA THR A 674 -13.45 -37.61 3.41
C THR A 674 -13.40 -37.69 1.89
N PHE A 675 -12.23 -37.40 1.32
CA PHE A 675 -11.99 -37.68 -0.09
C PHE A 675 -11.77 -39.17 -0.29
N GLY A 676 -12.25 -39.72 -1.41
CA GLY A 676 -11.89 -41.05 -1.84
C GLY A 676 -10.39 -41.18 -2.15
N SER A 677 -9.95 -42.42 -2.33
CA SER A 677 -8.55 -42.76 -2.51
C SER A 677 -7.99 -42.42 -3.90
N VAL A 678 -8.86 -42.28 -4.90
CA VAL A 678 -8.47 -42.09 -6.31
C VAL A 678 -9.22 -40.89 -6.90
N PRO A 679 -8.53 -39.93 -7.53
CA PRO A 679 -9.19 -38.85 -8.28
C PRO A 679 -9.89 -39.42 -9.51
N LEU A 680 -11.03 -38.82 -9.88
CA LEU A 680 -11.72 -39.11 -11.13
C LEU A 680 -11.10 -38.35 -12.32
N GLY A 681 -10.29 -37.31 -12.04
CA GLY A 681 -9.65 -36.47 -13.04
C GLY A 681 -10.63 -35.49 -13.70
N ALA A 682 -10.32 -35.08 -14.93
CA ALA A 682 -11.23 -34.25 -15.71
C ALA A 682 -12.45 -35.09 -16.15
N ILE A 683 -13.64 -34.67 -15.74
CA ILE A 683 -14.90 -35.36 -16.03
C ILE A 683 -15.98 -34.35 -16.43
N THR A 684 -16.99 -34.82 -17.14
CA THR A 684 -18.21 -34.06 -17.39
C THR A 684 -19.40 -34.76 -16.75
N VAL A 685 -20.35 -33.98 -16.23
CA VAL A 685 -21.59 -34.52 -15.64
C VAL A 685 -22.79 -33.78 -16.25
N ASP A 686 -23.69 -34.54 -16.88
CA ASP A 686 -24.93 -34.02 -17.42
C ASP A 686 -25.94 -33.76 -16.29
N LEU A 687 -26.38 -32.52 -16.16
CA LEU A 687 -27.40 -32.09 -15.21
C LEU A 687 -28.76 -31.94 -15.91
N PRO A 688 -29.89 -32.00 -15.16
CA PRO A 688 -31.20 -31.70 -15.70
C PRO A 688 -31.23 -30.34 -16.42
N GLY A 689 -31.98 -30.26 -17.52
CA GLY A 689 -32.04 -29.05 -18.36
C GLY A 689 -30.91 -28.91 -19.38
N GLY A 690 -30.10 -29.95 -19.58
CA GLY A 690 -29.06 -29.99 -20.61
C GLY A 690 -27.78 -29.23 -20.25
N VAL A 691 -27.58 -28.92 -18.97
CA VAL A 691 -26.36 -28.27 -18.47
C VAL A 691 -25.29 -29.33 -18.28
N VAL A 692 -24.15 -29.20 -18.97
CA VAL A 692 -23.01 -30.12 -18.83
C VAL A 692 -21.95 -29.49 -17.94
N LEU A 693 -21.84 -29.94 -16.69
CA LEU A 693 -20.84 -29.44 -15.75
C LEU A 693 -19.48 -30.06 -16.06
N GLN A 694 -18.44 -29.24 -16.22
CA GLN A 694 -17.08 -29.67 -16.53
C GLN A 694 -16.19 -29.53 -15.31
N PHE A 695 -15.66 -30.65 -14.83
CA PHE A 695 -14.69 -30.70 -13.74
C PHE A 695 -13.27 -30.75 -14.33
N HIS A 696 -12.36 -29.99 -13.73
CA HIS A 696 -10.94 -29.99 -14.07
C HIS A 696 -10.20 -31.14 -13.38
N SER A 697 -10.48 -31.37 -12.10
CA SER A 697 -9.82 -32.39 -11.27
C SER A 697 -10.79 -32.89 -10.20
N ALA A 698 -11.77 -33.69 -10.62
CA ALA A 698 -12.79 -34.20 -9.71
C ALA A 698 -12.26 -35.26 -8.75
N TRP A 699 -12.70 -35.15 -7.50
CA TRP A 699 -12.49 -36.10 -6.43
C TRP A 699 -13.81 -36.60 -5.88
N PRO A 700 -13.94 -37.92 -5.67
CA PRO A 700 -15.11 -38.47 -5.02
C PRO A 700 -15.09 -38.11 -3.52
N LEU A 701 -16.26 -37.80 -2.97
CA LEU A 701 -16.50 -37.49 -1.58
C LEU A 701 -17.24 -38.66 -0.91
N ILE A 702 -16.69 -39.16 0.19
CA ILE A 702 -17.30 -40.19 1.01
C ILE A 702 -18.19 -39.51 2.05
N LEU A 703 -19.49 -39.83 1.97
CA LEU A 703 -20.51 -39.20 2.80
C LEU A 703 -20.55 -39.79 4.20
N THR A 704 -20.84 -38.94 5.17
CA THR A 704 -21.30 -39.33 6.50
C THR A 704 -22.77 -38.90 6.69
N ASP A 705 -23.37 -39.28 7.81
CA ASP A 705 -24.76 -38.94 8.11
C ASP A 705 -25.04 -37.42 8.01
N GLY A 706 -26.12 -37.06 7.32
CA GLY A 706 -26.58 -35.69 7.15
C GLY A 706 -26.07 -34.98 5.89
N TRP A 707 -25.23 -35.62 5.08
CA TRP A 707 -24.85 -35.12 3.76
C TRP A 707 -25.73 -35.73 2.65
N THR A 708 -26.06 -34.91 1.65
CA THR A 708 -26.78 -35.34 0.44
C THR A 708 -25.93 -35.04 -0.80
N ALA A 709 -25.77 -36.01 -1.69
CA ALA A 709 -25.13 -35.79 -2.97
C ALA A 709 -25.98 -34.84 -3.83
N LEU A 710 -25.35 -33.80 -4.37
CA LEU A 710 -25.94 -32.89 -5.35
C LEU A 710 -25.56 -33.30 -6.77
N ILE A 711 -24.33 -33.76 -6.96
CA ILE A 711 -23.79 -34.18 -8.25
C ILE A 711 -22.99 -35.46 -8.04
N GLU A 712 -23.26 -36.47 -8.86
CA GLU A 712 -22.59 -37.76 -8.85
C GLU A 712 -22.04 -38.09 -10.23
N ASN A 713 -20.89 -38.76 -10.28
CA ASN A 713 -20.39 -39.40 -11.49
C ASN A 713 -20.22 -40.89 -11.21
N ARG A 714 -20.94 -41.74 -11.95
CA ARG A 714 -20.95 -43.21 -11.74
C ARG A 714 -21.20 -43.61 -10.27
N GLN A 715 -22.21 -43.00 -9.64
CA GLN A 715 -22.58 -43.22 -8.22
C GLN A 715 -21.53 -42.76 -7.21
N LEU A 716 -20.52 -41.99 -7.64
CA LEU A 716 -19.55 -41.37 -6.76
C LEU A 716 -19.91 -39.89 -6.59
N PRO A 717 -20.28 -39.44 -5.37
CA PRO A 717 -20.57 -38.03 -5.11
C PRO A 717 -19.34 -37.17 -5.37
N VAL A 718 -19.49 -36.10 -6.14
CA VAL A 718 -18.43 -35.11 -6.41
C VAL A 718 -18.80 -33.71 -5.94
N VAL A 719 -20.11 -33.44 -5.77
CA VAL A 719 -20.62 -32.27 -5.05
C VAL A 719 -21.66 -32.73 -4.06
N VAL A 720 -21.56 -32.26 -2.82
CA VAL A 720 -22.41 -32.67 -1.72
C VAL A 720 -22.87 -31.44 -0.95
N GLN A 721 -24.04 -31.51 -0.33
CA GLN A 721 -24.51 -30.47 0.58
C GLN A 721 -24.95 -31.03 1.92
N ARG A 722 -24.93 -30.15 2.91
CA ARG A 722 -25.57 -30.36 4.22
C ARG A 722 -26.28 -29.08 4.62
N ARG A 723 -27.59 -29.16 4.85
CA ARG A 723 -28.38 -28.03 5.36
C ARG A 723 -28.25 -27.96 6.88
N LEU A 724 -27.98 -26.77 7.42
CA LEU A 724 -27.88 -26.51 8.85
C LEU A 724 -28.55 -25.16 9.14
N GLY A 725 -29.53 -25.17 10.05
CA GLY A 725 -30.34 -23.98 10.32
C GLY A 725 -30.96 -23.38 9.05
N LYS A 726 -30.69 -22.10 8.79
CA LYS A 726 -31.22 -21.36 7.63
C LYS A 726 -30.32 -21.43 6.40
N GLY A 727 -29.08 -21.90 6.54
CA GLY A 727 -28.08 -21.93 5.48
C GLY A 727 -27.73 -23.33 5.03
N ARG A 728 -26.62 -23.43 4.29
CA ARG A 728 -26.12 -24.71 3.77
C ARG A 728 -24.60 -24.71 3.63
N LEU A 729 -24.01 -25.86 3.91
CA LEU A 729 -22.64 -26.22 3.56
C LEU A 729 -22.67 -26.94 2.21
N ILE A 730 -21.84 -26.51 1.26
CA ILE A 730 -21.64 -27.20 -0.02
C ILE A 730 -20.16 -27.54 -0.12
N VAL A 731 -19.84 -28.78 -0.44
CA VAL A 731 -18.46 -29.24 -0.69
C VAL A 731 -18.35 -29.74 -2.11
N ILE A 732 -17.39 -29.18 -2.85
CA ILE A 732 -17.08 -29.50 -4.24
C ILE A 732 -15.71 -30.17 -4.25
N GLY A 733 -15.67 -31.42 -4.72
CA GLY A 733 -14.43 -32.19 -4.85
C GLY A 733 -13.56 -31.76 -6.03
N ASP A 734 -13.54 -30.48 -6.38
CA ASP A 734 -12.73 -29.92 -7.45
C ASP A 734 -12.52 -28.44 -7.19
N GLU A 735 -11.26 -28.01 -7.13
CA GLU A 735 -10.92 -26.60 -6.99
C GLU A 735 -11.17 -25.80 -8.27
N GLY A 736 -11.01 -26.41 -9.44
CA GLY A 736 -11.12 -25.73 -10.74
C GLY A 736 -12.50 -25.12 -10.94
N LEU A 737 -13.54 -25.69 -10.34
CA LEU A 737 -14.90 -25.16 -10.39
C LEU A 737 -15.09 -23.84 -9.65
N SER A 738 -14.16 -23.40 -8.81
CA SER A 738 -14.22 -22.07 -8.17
C SER A 738 -13.17 -21.09 -8.70
N LEU A 739 -12.45 -21.46 -9.76
CA LEU A 739 -11.33 -20.71 -10.33
C LEU A 739 -11.57 -20.41 -11.82
N ASN A 740 -10.89 -19.41 -12.34
CA ASN A 740 -10.99 -18.96 -13.73
C ASN A 740 -10.84 -20.10 -14.74
N ILE A 741 -9.90 -21.02 -14.52
CA ILE A 741 -9.66 -22.18 -15.41
C ILE A 741 -10.89 -23.06 -15.65
N GLY A 742 -11.79 -23.16 -14.65
CA GLY A 742 -13.03 -23.93 -14.78
C GLY A 742 -14.26 -23.06 -15.02
N LEU A 743 -14.12 -21.74 -15.16
CA LEU A 743 -15.23 -20.79 -15.18
C LEU A 743 -15.14 -19.84 -16.37
N ALA A 744 -14.19 -18.92 -16.32
CA ALA A 744 -13.82 -18.05 -17.42
C ALA A 744 -12.37 -17.60 -17.22
N THR A 745 -11.54 -17.81 -18.23
CA THR A 745 -10.21 -17.21 -18.32
C THR A 745 -10.32 -15.87 -19.05
N GLU A 746 -9.17 -15.25 -19.33
CA GLU A 746 -9.15 -14.07 -20.20
C GLU A 746 -9.88 -14.34 -21.51
N TRP A 747 -9.64 -15.47 -22.18
CA TRP A 747 -10.10 -15.74 -23.55
C TRP A 747 -11.19 -16.80 -23.70
N VAL A 748 -11.38 -17.65 -22.68
CA VAL A 748 -12.28 -18.80 -22.75
C VAL A 748 -13.33 -18.70 -21.66
N VAL A 749 -14.56 -19.09 -21.97
CA VAL A 749 -15.67 -19.18 -21.02
C VAL A 749 -16.21 -20.61 -20.98
N VAL A 750 -16.64 -21.07 -19.80
CA VAL A 750 -17.37 -22.33 -19.59
C VAL A 750 -18.81 -22.00 -19.15
N PRO A 751 -19.72 -21.70 -20.09
CA PRO A 751 -21.03 -21.13 -19.75
C PRO A 751 -21.88 -22.03 -18.86
N SER A 752 -21.76 -23.35 -19.02
CA SER A 752 -22.50 -24.33 -18.22
C SER A 752 -22.10 -24.30 -16.74
N ASN A 753 -20.80 -24.16 -16.46
CA ASN A 753 -20.29 -24.04 -15.10
C ASN A 753 -20.76 -22.74 -14.45
N LEU A 754 -20.71 -21.62 -15.17
CA LEU A 754 -21.19 -20.32 -14.69
C LEU A 754 -22.71 -20.33 -14.46
N ALA A 755 -23.49 -20.93 -15.36
CA ALA A 755 -24.93 -21.09 -15.20
C ALA A 755 -25.28 -21.90 -13.95
N TRP A 756 -24.53 -22.97 -13.66
CA TRP A 756 -24.68 -23.73 -12.43
C TRP A 756 -24.38 -22.88 -11.19
N TRP A 757 -23.29 -22.10 -11.19
CA TRP A 757 -22.97 -21.21 -10.08
C TRP A 757 -24.06 -20.19 -9.77
N ARG A 758 -24.72 -19.62 -10.79
CA ARG A 758 -25.86 -18.72 -10.56
C ARG A 758 -26.96 -19.38 -9.73
N THR A 759 -27.21 -20.67 -9.94
CA THR A 759 -28.19 -21.41 -9.12
C THR A 759 -27.76 -21.56 -7.66
N LEU A 760 -26.45 -21.60 -7.39
CA LEU A 760 -25.90 -21.69 -6.03
C LEU A 760 -25.88 -20.35 -5.31
N LEU A 761 -25.62 -19.26 -6.04
CA LEU A 761 -25.50 -17.91 -5.48
C LEU A 761 -26.85 -17.28 -5.12
N ARG A 762 -27.92 -17.64 -5.85
CA ARG A 762 -29.28 -17.21 -5.52
C ARG A 762 -29.73 -17.81 -4.19
N ARG A 763 -30.23 -16.96 -3.27
CA ARG A 763 -31.02 -17.43 -2.14
C ARG A 763 -32.27 -18.12 -2.69
N GLU A 764 -32.61 -19.29 -2.18
CA GLU A 764 -33.75 -20.13 -2.59
C GLU A 764 -35.14 -19.45 -2.46
N ALA A 765 -35.22 -18.13 -2.24
CA ALA A 765 -36.45 -17.39 -1.98
C ALA A 765 -37.28 -17.03 -3.23
N ASP A 766 -36.71 -17.10 -4.46
CA ASP A 766 -37.42 -16.72 -5.70
C ASP A 766 -37.68 -17.88 -6.68
N VAL A 767 -37.44 -19.13 -6.29
CA VAL A 767 -37.90 -20.31 -7.04
C VAL A 767 -39.02 -20.98 -6.26
N ARG A 768 -40.18 -20.33 -6.19
CA ARG A 768 -41.43 -21.11 -6.13
C ARG A 768 -41.72 -21.57 -7.56
N PRO A 769 -42.04 -22.86 -7.78
CA PRO A 769 -42.50 -23.32 -9.08
C PRO A 769 -43.74 -22.57 -9.56
#